data_AF-A0A9P4H646-F1
#
_entry.id   AF-A0A9P4H646-F1
#
_cell.length_a   1.000
_cell.length_b   1.000
_cell.length_c   1.000
_cell.angle_alpha   90.00
_cell.angle_beta   90.00
_cell.angle_gamma   90.00
#
_symmetry.space_group_name_H-M   'P 1'
#
loop_
_entity.id
_entity.type
_entity.pdbx_description
1 polymer ?
#
loop_
_entity_poly.entity_id
_entity_poly.type
_entity_poly.pdbx_seq_one_letter_code
_entity_poly.pdbx_strand_id
1 'polypeptide(L)'
;MRRFAERNHALAERLRREGRSVSVGLSATDAKLRMLELERDARKARAERKALPKGMFKAACSTDLLFLIDTTGSMYSYIDAAKKQVLDIVNDIEATFLNDVDVRIAVVSYKDHGDFNHLAFIDFTKSVRDVRAFIERLTASGGGDAPEDVLGGLQKALSLSWDQQTRCIIHIADAPAHGNLLNNCTDDQYPVPGSEAHHLTHEPLLKDMISKNINYTFLRILNLTDMMTYAFLKEYISAAADGNLHTSNSYYLESLDRLDSESRSSSVTAKSKLLFIEEELGTAYNTLRRLVVSTVASSASRTAVRMSSQHPNKAWGTKTQKTKLAMLSEEEIPEEIELDTAPPDWESSNHMDEKLVVEGFSPDIVEHGARTLDYKMANDDNITMSVSELTILKKSRPFAQGAMRLAFYARTASSDHHFVVKSFKRGGKRLAHLVEDMRCQALCKAFALEFNALSNEEKSIDFIATTCFKGKSDAVDNCLSLEPFIQGEYVKYNNNCGWINEAKRNDRFNQIAQAFSHFTFERSQGRFLVCDLQGVGCSLTDPAIHTRDAERFKLTDSNLGEDGFKFFFSTHVCNDICQTLALKSNASMFRPGGEFAFRADWPHLRKTTCCSNKLCGKIIRISTAYRSDDYPGFYWCEYCWPQLASGKQKWLCLESDESDGDELIHEFKISPFFYESQGRRAPRKCPEHRSEYESSLDRRDELVIEEAPDVVPLSPSSQASHTPNTSPTPAASAATAATLATPTSPSAIATTTGVKNTNSLWARLKSATKIKRSSSKNLLAS
;
A
#
# COMPACT_ATOMS: atom_id res chain seq x y z
N MET A 1 19.11 65.81 13.25
CA MET A 1 17.76 66.39 13.41
C MET A 1 16.94 66.27 12.12
N ARG A 2 16.63 67.34 11.35
CA ARG A 2 15.65 67.28 10.23
C ARG A 2 15.76 66.05 9.29
N ARG A 3 16.94 65.80 8.68
CA ARG A 3 17.16 64.64 7.78
C ARG A 3 16.97 63.25 8.41
N PHE A 4 16.97 63.15 9.75
CA PHE A 4 16.69 61.92 10.49
C PHE A 4 15.18 61.78 10.70
N ALA A 5 14.51 62.85 11.12
CA ALA A 5 13.04 62.89 11.23
C ALA A 5 12.35 62.65 9.87
N GLU A 6 12.85 63.26 8.78
CA GLU A 6 12.35 63.06 7.41
C GLU A 6 12.50 61.60 6.95
N ARG A 7 13.62 60.93 7.31
CA ARG A 7 13.84 59.50 7.03
C ARG A 7 12.88 58.60 7.82
N ASN A 8 12.71 58.88 9.11
CA ASN A 8 11.82 58.11 9.97
C ASN A 8 10.36 58.31 9.55
N HIS A 9 9.95 59.52 9.20
CA HIS A 9 8.60 59.81 8.72
C HIS A 9 8.31 59.13 7.37
N ALA A 10 9.26 59.13 6.42
CA ALA A 10 9.11 58.41 5.16
C ALA A 10 9.07 56.88 5.35
N LEU A 11 9.82 56.35 6.32
CA LEU A 11 9.78 54.94 6.72
C LEU A 11 8.44 54.61 7.39
N ALA A 12 7.92 55.47 8.26
CA ALA A 12 6.63 55.33 8.92
C ALA A 12 5.46 55.39 7.92
N GLU A 13 5.50 56.30 6.95
CA GLU A 13 4.54 56.35 5.83
C GLU A 13 4.55 55.06 5.00
N ARG A 14 5.74 54.52 4.71
CA ARG A 14 5.88 53.24 3.99
C ARG A 14 5.32 52.08 4.81
N LEU A 15 5.69 51.98 6.09
CA LEU A 15 5.18 50.94 7.00
C LEU A 15 3.67 51.07 7.24
N ARG A 16 3.10 52.28 7.26
CA ARG A 16 1.65 52.53 7.28
C ARG A 16 0.95 52.06 6.02
N ARG A 17 1.55 52.20 4.83
CA ARG A 17 1.00 51.64 3.57
C ARG A 17 1.12 50.13 3.51
N GLU A 18 2.24 49.58 3.97
CA GLU A 18 2.45 48.12 4.09
C GLU A 18 1.54 47.51 5.18
N GLY A 19 1.11 48.28 6.19
CA GLY A 19 0.12 47.89 7.19
C GLY A 19 -1.34 48.10 6.78
N ARG A 20 -1.67 49.11 5.96
CA ARG A 20 -3.05 49.38 5.48
C ARG A 20 -3.58 48.40 4.44
N SER A 21 -2.73 47.59 3.81
CA SER A 21 -3.14 46.56 2.82
C SER A 21 -3.40 45.19 3.45
N VAL A 22 -3.37 45.09 4.78
CA VAL A 22 -3.33 43.82 5.50
C VAL A 22 -4.73 43.26 5.74
N SER A 23 -5.03 42.14 5.07
CA SER A 23 -5.91 41.11 5.65
C SER A 23 -5.32 40.69 7.00
N VAL A 24 -6.00 41.05 8.09
CA VAL A 24 -5.67 40.61 9.44
C VAL A 24 -5.50 39.09 9.41
N GLY A 25 -4.45 38.57 10.06
CA GLY A 25 -4.24 37.13 10.13
C GLY A 25 -5.42 36.44 10.81
N LEU A 26 -5.68 35.18 10.47
CA LEU A 26 -6.80 34.40 10.99
C LEU A 26 -6.90 34.50 12.52
N SER A 27 -8.02 35.02 13.01
CA SER A 27 -8.28 35.06 14.45
C SER A 27 -8.59 33.67 15.00
N ALA A 28 -8.53 33.51 16.33
CA ALA A 28 -8.98 32.29 17.00
C ALA A 28 -10.42 31.92 16.63
N THR A 29 -11.28 32.94 16.49
CA THR A 29 -12.69 32.81 16.13
C THR A 29 -12.85 32.31 14.70
N ASP A 30 -12.11 32.89 13.75
CA ASP A 30 -12.15 32.46 12.34
C ASP A 30 -11.65 31.02 12.20
N ALA A 31 -10.54 30.67 12.86
CA ALA A 31 -10.01 29.31 12.86
C ALA A 31 -11.04 28.30 13.40
N LYS A 32 -11.74 28.64 14.50
CA LYS A 32 -12.82 27.81 15.06
C LYS A 32 -14.03 27.68 14.12
N LEU A 33 -14.40 28.76 13.43
CA LEU A 33 -15.46 28.73 12.41
C LEU A 33 -15.08 27.81 11.24
N ARG A 34 -13.83 27.86 10.74
CA ARG A 34 -13.35 26.95 9.69
C ARG A 34 -13.42 25.48 10.07
N MET A 35 -13.10 25.14 11.32
CA MET A 35 -13.25 23.76 11.81
C MET A 35 -14.72 23.32 11.82
N LEU A 36 -15.64 24.17 12.28
CA LEU A 36 -17.09 23.87 12.28
C LEU A 36 -17.68 23.75 10.86
N GLU A 37 -17.21 24.58 9.91
CA GLU A 37 -17.56 24.46 8.49
C GLU A 37 -17.12 23.10 7.92
N LEU A 38 -15.85 22.72 8.16
CA LEU A 38 -15.29 21.44 7.74
C LEU A 38 -16.06 20.24 8.33
N GLU A 39 -16.38 20.27 9.64
CA GLU A 39 -17.16 19.21 10.30
C GLU A 39 -18.56 19.05 9.73
N ARG A 40 -19.21 20.15 9.33
CA ARG A 40 -20.52 20.11 8.68
C ARG A 40 -20.42 19.49 7.28
N ASP A 41 -19.42 19.90 6.51
CA ASP A 41 -19.22 19.42 5.14
C ASP A 41 -18.77 17.95 5.12
N ALA A 42 -17.95 17.52 6.09
CA ALA A 42 -17.58 16.12 6.30
C ALA A 42 -18.79 15.25 6.67
N ARG A 43 -19.65 15.70 7.60
CA ARG A 43 -20.89 14.99 7.94
C ARG A 43 -21.81 14.84 6.73
N LYS A 44 -21.98 15.90 5.92
CA LYS A 44 -22.76 15.84 4.68
C LYS A 44 -22.17 14.82 3.69
N ALA A 45 -20.85 14.86 3.47
CA ALA A 45 -20.17 13.90 2.60
C ALA A 45 -20.29 12.45 3.08
N ARG A 46 -20.21 12.21 4.40
CA ARG A 46 -20.35 10.88 5.01
C ARG A 46 -21.78 10.32 4.88
N ALA A 47 -22.79 11.19 4.89
CA ALA A 47 -24.19 10.82 4.68
C ALA A 47 -24.52 10.53 3.20
N GLU A 48 -23.85 11.21 2.26
CA GLU A 48 -24.00 11.00 0.81
C GLU A 48 -23.36 9.68 0.33
N ARG A 49 -22.42 9.10 1.11
CA ARG A 49 -21.65 7.93 0.70
C ARG A 49 -22.37 6.61 0.95
N LYS A 50 -22.44 5.78 -0.10
CA LYS A 50 -22.91 4.39 -0.04
C LYS A 50 -21.86 3.48 0.61
N ALA A 51 -22.30 2.47 1.35
CA ALA A 51 -21.43 1.43 1.91
C ALA A 51 -20.74 0.63 0.80
N LEU A 52 -19.52 0.14 1.06
CA LEU A 52 -18.83 -0.76 0.12
C LEU A 52 -19.59 -2.10 -0.02
N PRO A 53 -19.52 -2.76 -1.19
CA PRO A 53 -19.99 -4.13 -1.35
C PRO A 53 -19.23 -5.08 -0.42
N LYS A 54 -19.95 -5.82 0.42
CA LYS A 54 -19.37 -6.88 1.26
C LYS A 54 -19.03 -8.10 0.41
N GLY A 55 -17.95 -8.82 0.76
CA GLY A 55 -17.57 -10.06 0.09
C GLY A 55 -16.76 -9.84 -1.18
N MET A 56 -16.10 -8.69 -1.32
CA MET A 56 -15.13 -8.43 -2.39
C MET A 56 -13.97 -9.40 -2.32
N PHE A 57 -13.50 -9.76 -1.11
CA PHE A 57 -12.49 -10.80 -0.93
C PHE A 57 -12.96 -12.14 -1.52
N LYS A 58 -14.16 -12.59 -1.12
CA LYS A 58 -14.72 -13.84 -1.66
C LYS A 58 -14.88 -13.78 -3.18
N ALA A 59 -15.42 -12.69 -3.74
CA ALA A 59 -15.64 -12.55 -5.17
C ALA A 59 -14.33 -12.49 -6.00
N ALA A 60 -13.28 -11.86 -5.47
CA ALA A 60 -12.00 -11.75 -6.15
C ALA A 60 -11.12 -13.02 -6.00
N CYS A 61 -11.18 -13.68 -4.85
CA CYS A 61 -10.46 -14.93 -4.60
C CYS A 61 -11.16 -16.17 -5.15
N SER A 62 -12.48 -16.14 -5.42
CA SER A 62 -13.15 -17.26 -6.08
C SER A 62 -12.57 -17.43 -7.48
N THR A 63 -12.04 -18.63 -7.73
CA THR A 63 -11.05 -18.88 -8.77
C THR A 63 -11.42 -20.12 -9.55
N ASP A 64 -11.39 -20.00 -10.87
CA ASP A 64 -11.32 -21.14 -11.77
C ASP A 64 -9.85 -21.39 -12.10
N LEU A 65 -9.35 -22.55 -11.67
CA LEU A 65 -7.99 -23.01 -11.93
C LEU A 65 -8.00 -24.21 -12.86
N LEU A 66 -7.28 -24.11 -13.97
CA LEU A 66 -7.17 -25.18 -14.96
C LEU A 66 -5.73 -25.65 -15.05
N PHE A 67 -5.51 -26.96 -14.89
CA PHE A 67 -4.24 -27.60 -15.23
C PHE A 67 -4.31 -28.11 -16.67
N LEU A 68 -3.46 -27.59 -17.54
CA LEU A 68 -3.20 -28.12 -18.88
C LEU A 68 -1.93 -28.97 -18.79
N ILE A 69 -2.02 -30.26 -19.12
CA ILE A 69 -0.95 -31.22 -18.84
C ILE A 69 -0.62 -32.00 -20.11
N ASP A 70 0.64 -31.95 -20.51
CA ASP A 70 1.21 -32.83 -21.50
C ASP A 70 1.21 -34.29 -21.02
N THR A 71 0.70 -35.21 -21.85
CA THR A 71 0.61 -36.64 -21.53
C THR A 71 1.16 -37.55 -22.64
N THR A 72 2.13 -37.07 -23.40
CA THR A 72 2.71 -37.78 -24.55
C THR A 72 3.82 -38.74 -24.10
N GLY A 73 4.55 -39.33 -25.05
CA GLY A 73 5.62 -40.30 -24.76
C GLY A 73 6.83 -39.68 -24.03
N SER A 74 7.21 -38.44 -24.34
CA SER A 74 8.36 -37.73 -23.75
C SER A 74 8.20 -37.55 -22.23
N MET A 75 6.98 -37.21 -21.82
CA MET A 75 6.57 -36.99 -20.43
C MET A 75 6.70 -38.21 -19.51
N TYR A 76 7.04 -39.41 -20.00
CA TYR A 76 7.07 -40.65 -19.21
C TYR A 76 7.94 -40.57 -17.94
N SER A 77 9.09 -39.90 -17.99
CA SER A 77 9.97 -39.74 -16.81
C SER A 77 9.52 -38.64 -15.84
N TYR A 78 8.63 -37.74 -16.27
CA TYR A 78 8.21 -36.55 -15.53
C TYR A 78 6.77 -36.62 -15.02
N ILE A 79 5.89 -37.40 -15.65
CA ILE A 79 4.44 -37.34 -15.44
C ILE A 79 4.04 -37.63 -14.00
N ASP A 80 4.66 -38.59 -13.32
CA ASP A 80 4.33 -38.89 -11.92
C ASP A 80 4.83 -37.80 -10.95
N ALA A 81 5.93 -37.13 -11.28
CA ALA A 81 6.39 -35.95 -10.54
C ALA A 81 5.45 -34.75 -10.78
N ALA A 82 4.95 -34.55 -12.01
CA ALA A 82 3.96 -33.53 -12.33
C ALA A 82 2.61 -33.79 -11.63
N LYS A 83 2.06 -35.00 -11.73
CA LYS A 83 0.85 -35.44 -11.00
C LYS A 83 0.98 -35.14 -9.50
N LYS A 84 2.07 -35.57 -8.87
CA LYS A 84 2.29 -35.34 -7.44
C LYS A 84 2.29 -33.86 -7.10
N GLN A 85 3.02 -33.04 -7.87
CA GLN A 85 3.05 -31.58 -7.68
C GLN A 85 1.65 -30.96 -7.80
N VAL A 86 0.85 -31.35 -8.80
CA VAL A 86 -0.55 -30.87 -8.94
C VAL A 86 -1.40 -31.30 -7.75
N LEU A 87 -1.33 -32.55 -7.31
CA LEU A 87 -2.09 -33.05 -6.15
C LEU A 87 -1.73 -32.33 -4.84
N ASP A 88 -0.45 -32.05 -4.65
CA ASP A 88 0.06 -31.30 -3.50
C ASP A 88 -0.38 -29.82 -3.56
N ILE A 89 -0.32 -29.18 -4.74
CA ILE A 89 -0.87 -27.84 -4.99
C ILE A 89 -2.36 -27.77 -4.66
N VAL A 90 -3.16 -28.75 -5.11
CA VAL A 90 -4.61 -28.74 -4.88
C VAL A 90 -4.94 -28.82 -3.38
N ASN A 91 -4.23 -29.68 -2.62
CA ASN A 91 -4.34 -29.74 -1.16
C ASN A 91 -3.91 -28.42 -0.49
N ASP A 92 -2.83 -27.79 -0.97
CA ASP A 92 -2.32 -26.52 -0.44
C ASP A 92 -3.25 -25.33 -0.75
N ILE A 93 -3.93 -25.34 -1.90
CA ILE A 93 -4.96 -24.34 -2.27
C ILE A 93 -6.16 -24.45 -1.33
N GLU A 94 -6.66 -25.66 -1.08
CA GLU A 94 -7.73 -25.93 -0.11
C GLU A 94 -7.35 -25.45 1.30
N ALA A 95 -6.09 -25.63 1.72
CA ALA A 95 -5.61 -25.12 3.00
C ALA A 95 -5.39 -23.59 3.04
N THR A 96 -4.93 -22.98 1.95
CA THR A 96 -4.48 -21.59 1.91
C THR A 96 -5.63 -20.63 1.65
N PHE A 97 -6.44 -20.91 0.62
CA PHE A 97 -7.66 -20.17 0.31
C PHE A 97 -8.77 -20.71 1.20
N LEU A 98 -8.72 -20.26 2.46
CA LEU A 98 -9.73 -20.35 3.52
C LEU A 98 -11.09 -20.85 2.97
N ASN A 99 -11.67 -21.91 3.56
CA ASN A 99 -12.94 -22.58 3.18
C ASN A 99 -14.20 -21.69 2.94
N ASP A 100 -14.03 -20.37 3.04
CA ASP A 100 -14.91 -19.26 2.68
C ASP A 100 -14.96 -19.01 1.14
N VAL A 101 -13.97 -19.48 0.36
CA VAL A 101 -13.76 -19.14 -1.07
C VAL A 101 -14.18 -20.26 -2.02
N ASP A 102 -14.83 -19.90 -3.14
CA ASP A 102 -15.27 -20.86 -4.17
C ASP A 102 -14.18 -21.08 -5.22
N VAL A 103 -13.23 -21.99 -4.93
CA VAL A 103 -12.26 -22.49 -5.93
C VAL A 103 -12.86 -23.68 -6.68
N ARG A 104 -12.79 -23.66 -8.01
CA ARG A 104 -13.10 -24.81 -8.87
C ARG A 104 -11.88 -25.17 -9.69
N ILE A 105 -11.65 -26.47 -9.86
CA ILE A 105 -10.48 -27.00 -10.56
C ILE A 105 -10.95 -27.81 -11.77
N ALA A 106 -10.32 -27.56 -12.91
CA ALA A 106 -10.42 -28.36 -14.12
C ALA A 106 -9.05 -28.95 -14.48
N VAL A 107 -9.04 -30.05 -15.22
CA VAL A 107 -7.80 -30.62 -15.80
C VAL A 107 -8.10 -30.96 -17.25
N VAL A 108 -7.19 -30.55 -18.14
CA VAL A 108 -7.15 -30.95 -19.55
C VAL A 108 -5.80 -31.62 -19.77
N SER A 109 -5.80 -32.84 -20.27
CA SER A 109 -4.60 -33.50 -20.77
C SER A 109 -4.68 -33.62 -22.28
N TYR A 110 -3.58 -33.30 -22.96
CA TYR A 110 -3.45 -33.41 -24.42
C TYR A 110 -2.30 -34.34 -24.81
N LYS A 111 -2.27 -34.70 -26.10
CA LYS A 111 -1.22 -35.47 -26.78
C LYS A 111 -1.15 -35.10 -28.26
N ASP A 112 -0.20 -35.66 -28.99
CA ASP A 112 -0.10 -35.57 -30.45
C ASP A 112 -1.39 -35.99 -31.21
N HIS A 113 -1.53 -35.50 -32.43
CA HIS A 113 -2.59 -35.82 -33.37
C HIS A 113 -2.61 -37.32 -33.71
N GLY A 114 -3.80 -37.94 -33.60
CA GLY A 114 -4.00 -39.36 -33.92
C GLY A 114 -3.80 -40.32 -32.74
N ASP A 115 -3.34 -39.84 -31.58
CA ASP A 115 -3.19 -40.68 -30.39
C ASP A 115 -4.53 -41.15 -29.78
N PHE A 116 -4.48 -42.33 -29.16
CA PHE A 116 -5.63 -42.81 -28.38
C PHE A 116 -5.81 -41.96 -27.10
N ASN A 117 -7.05 -41.46 -26.93
CA ASN A 117 -7.40 -40.43 -25.94
C ASN A 117 -6.52 -39.15 -26.05
N HIS A 118 -6.21 -38.74 -27.29
CA HIS A 118 -5.51 -37.50 -27.64
C HIS A 118 -5.94 -36.26 -26.82
N LEU A 119 -7.24 -36.10 -26.52
CA LEU A 119 -7.73 -35.13 -25.54
C LEU A 119 -8.58 -35.82 -24.47
N ALA A 120 -8.23 -35.63 -23.19
CA ALA A 120 -9.04 -36.03 -22.05
C ALA A 120 -9.17 -34.85 -21.06
N PHE A 121 -10.33 -34.74 -20.40
CA PHE A 121 -10.58 -33.61 -19.50
C PHE A 121 -11.59 -33.94 -18.39
N ILE A 122 -11.51 -33.14 -17.32
CA ILE A 122 -12.55 -32.97 -16.32
C ILE A 122 -12.90 -31.47 -16.25
N ASP A 123 -14.17 -31.14 -16.39
CA ASP A 123 -14.68 -29.76 -16.30
C ASP A 123 -14.63 -29.25 -14.84
N PHE A 124 -14.79 -27.94 -14.64
CA PHE A 124 -14.60 -27.27 -13.36
C PHE A 124 -15.46 -27.86 -12.23
N THR A 125 -14.81 -28.53 -11.28
CA THR A 125 -15.44 -29.13 -10.10
C THR A 125 -14.85 -28.57 -8.81
N LYS A 126 -15.63 -28.59 -7.73
CA LYS A 126 -15.15 -28.32 -6.35
C LYS A 126 -14.63 -29.58 -5.66
N SER A 127 -14.82 -30.75 -6.26
CA SER A 127 -14.45 -32.03 -5.69
C SER A 127 -12.96 -32.32 -5.94
N VAL A 128 -12.13 -32.02 -4.95
CA VAL A 128 -10.70 -32.41 -4.90
C VAL A 128 -10.53 -33.92 -5.13
N ARG A 129 -11.50 -34.73 -4.70
CA ARG A 129 -11.50 -36.20 -4.90
C ARG A 129 -11.63 -36.59 -6.37
N ASP A 130 -12.51 -35.93 -7.12
CA ASP A 130 -12.75 -36.27 -8.53
C ASP A 130 -11.57 -35.81 -9.40
N VAL A 131 -11.00 -34.64 -9.08
CA VAL A 131 -9.77 -34.12 -9.69
C VAL A 131 -8.59 -35.06 -9.42
N ARG A 132 -8.41 -35.50 -8.17
CA ARG A 132 -7.39 -36.47 -7.77
C ARG A 132 -7.52 -37.78 -8.55
N ALA A 133 -8.71 -38.36 -8.55
CA ALA A 133 -8.99 -39.58 -9.27
C ALA A 133 -8.79 -39.44 -10.79
N PHE A 134 -9.01 -38.25 -11.37
CA PHE A 134 -8.73 -37.97 -12.78
C PHE A 134 -7.21 -37.94 -13.05
N ILE A 135 -6.46 -37.16 -12.28
CA ILE A 135 -4.99 -37.00 -12.40
C ILE A 135 -4.26 -38.35 -12.24
N GLU A 136 -4.68 -39.17 -11.28
CA GLU A 136 -4.09 -40.49 -11.02
C GLU A 136 -4.23 -41.46 -12.21
N ARG A 137 -5.25 -41.29 -13.07
CA ARG A 137 -5.47 -42.10 -14.28
C ARG A 137 -4.70 -41.64 -15.52
N LEU A 138 -4.08 -40.46 -15.51
CA LEU A 138 -3.33 -39.96 -16.66
C LEU A 138 -2.06 -40.80 -16.89
N THR A 139 -1.74 -41.10 -18.15
CA THR A 139 -0.57 -41.91 -18.51
C THR A 139 0.15 -41.32 -19.72
N ALA A 140 1.41 -40.93 -19.53
CA ALA A 140 2.34 -40.58 -20.60
C ALA A 140 2.44 -41.74 -21.61
N SER A 141 1.96 -41.51 -22.83
CA SER A 141 1.85 -42.54 -23.87
C SER A 141 1.49 -41.94 -25.22
N GLY A 142 2.03 -42.49 -26.30
CA GLY A 142 1.82 -41.97 -27.65
C GLY A 142 2.97 -41.07 -28.11
N GLY A 143 2.67 -40.12 -28.99
CA GLY A 143 3.62 -39.25 -29.69
C GLY A 143 3.98 -39.74 -31.10
N GLY A 144 4.06 -38.82 -32.05
CA GLY A 144 4.51 -39.00 -33.43
C GLY A 144 5.82 -38.25 -33.69
N ASP A 145 5.77 -36.92 -33.73
CA ASP A 145 6.94 -36.03 -33.85
C ASP A 145 7.24 -35.23 -32.57
N ALA A 146 8.36 -34.50 -32.53
CA ALA A 146 8.81 -33.79 -31.32
C ALA A 146 7.98 -32.54 -30.87
N PRO A 147 7.15 -31.90 -31.71
CA PRO A 147 6.10 -30.99 -31.25
C PRO A 147 4.77 -31.73 -31.04
N GLU A 148 3.86 -31.11 -30.27
CA GLU A 148 2.62 -31.75 -29.78
C GLU A 148 1.39 -30.83 -29.97
N ASP A 149 0.17 -31.38 -29.87
CA ASP A 149 -1.09 -30.60 -29.98
C ASP A 149 -1.43 -29.75 -28.72
N VAL A 150 -0.56 -28.78 -28.46
CA VAL A 150 -0.77 -27.73 -27.47
C VAL A 150 -1.98 -26.85 -27.83
N LEU A 151 -2.24 -26.60 -29.12
CA LEU A 151 -3.26 -25.64 -29.57
C LEU A 151 -4.68 -26.19 -29.42
N GLY A 152 -4.91 -27.45 -29.74
CA GLY A 152 -6.11 -28.22 -29.42
C GLY A 152 -6.30 -28.39 -27.92
N GLY A 153 -5.23 -28.61 -27.15
CA GLY A 153 -5.24 -28.56 -25.68
C GLY A 153 -5.76 -27.23 -25.13
N LEU A 154 -5.25 -26.10 -25.63
CA LEU A 154 -5.69 -24.74 -25.28
C LEU A 154 -7.12 -24.44 -25.75
N GLN A 155 -7.49 -24.82 -26.97
CA GLN A 155 -8.87 -24.70 -27.46
C GLN A 155 -9.82 -25.48 -26.56
N LYS A 156 -9.43 -26.68 -26.13
CA LYS A 156 -10.23 -27.50 -25.23
C LYS A 156 -10.39 -26.83 -23.87
N ALA A 157 -9.32 -26.27 -23.29
CA ALA A 157 -9.37 -25.48 -22.07
C ALA A 157 -10.31 -24.25 -22.17
N LEU A 158 -10.31 -23.56 -23.31
CA LEU A 158 -11.18 -22.41 -23.58
C LEU A 158 -12.68 -22.77 -23.69
N SER A 159 -12.99 -24.04 -23.99
CA SER A 159 -14.36 -24.57 -24.13
C SER A 159 -15.05 -24.92 -22.80
N LEU A 160 -14.31 -24.96 -21.69
CA LEU A 160 -14.82 -25.39 -20.38
C LEU A 160 -15.70 -24.34 -19.68
N SER A 161 -16.37 -24.74 -18.60
CA SER A 161 -17.43 -23.98 -17.92
C SER A 161 -16.95 -22.82 -17.03
N TRP A 162 -16.06 -21.96 -17.53
CA TRP A 162 -15.54 -20.77 -16.84
C TRP A 162 -16.66 -19.84 -16.31
N ASP A 163 -16.69 -19.61 -15.00
CA ASP A 163 -17.75 -18.89 -14.26
C ASP A 163 -17.17 -17.83 -13.30
N GLN A 164 -16.01 -18.11 -12.70
CA GLN A 164 -15.40 -17.24 -11.68
C GLN A 164 -14.72 -16.00 -12.27
N GLN A 165 -14.49 -15.00 -11.40
CA GLN A 165 -13.87 -13.71 -11.76
C GLN A 165 -12.35 -13.82 -11.93
N THR A 166 -11.70 -14.64 -11.10
CA THR A 166 -10.29 -14.98 -11.25
C THR A 166 -10.16 -16.28 -12.02
N ARG A 167 -9.36 -16.25 -13.08
CA ARG A 167 -9.20 -17.35 -14.04
C ARG A 167 -7.72 -17.57 -14.31
N CYS A 168 -7.27 -18.81 -14.18
CA CYS A 168 -5.86 -19.16 -14.33
C CYS A 168 -5.71 -20.51 -15.05
N ILE A 169 -4.79 -20.56 -16.02
CA ILE A 169 -4.27 -21.79 -16.62
C ILE A 169 -2.84 -21.98 -16.13
N ILE A 170 -2.55 -23.17 -15.59
CA ILE A 170 -1.21 -23.68 -15.35
C ILE A 170 -0.94 -24.76 -16.39
N HIS A 171 0.00 -24.49 -17.29
CA HIS A 171 0.36 -25.41 -18.36
C HIS A 171 1.71 -26.08 -18.03
N ILE A 172 1.75 -27.41 -18.04
CA ILE A 172 2.93 -28.23 -17.76
C ILE A 172 3.25 -29.06 -19.02
N ALA A 173 4.43 -28.86 -19.61
CA ALA A 173 4.86 -29.55 -20.83
C ALA A 173 6.39 -29.65 -20.93
N ASP A 174 6.86 -30.64 -21.70
CA ASP A 174 8.27 -30.76 -22.10
C ASP A 174 8.52 -30.51 -23.60
N ALA A 175 7.46 -30.59 -24.43
CA ALA A 175 7.49 -30.31 -25.87
C ALA A 175 6.78 -28.98 -26.27
N PRO A 176 7.17 -28.36 -27.40
CA PRO A 176 6.52 -27.18 -27.96
C PRO A 176 5.30 -27.51 -28.83
N ALA A 177 4.51 -26.49 -29.19
CA ALA A 177 3.45 -26.60 -30.19
C ALA A 177 3.99 -26.74 -31.62
N HIS A 178 3.24 -27.39 -32.51
CA HIS A 178 3.51 -27.41 -33.96
C HIS A 178 3.59 -26.01 -34.60
N GLY A 179 4.31 -25.94 -35.72
CA GLY A 179 4.46 -24.75 -36.54
C GLY A 179 5.74 -23.96 -36.26
N ASN A 180 6.42 -23.57 -37.34
CA ASN A 180 7.74 -22.90 -37.35
C ASN A 180 7.81 -21.51 -36.70
N LEU A 181 6.70 -20.97 -36.18
CA LEU A 181 6.67 -19.77 -35.34
C LEU A 181 6.76 -20.09 -33.84
N LEU A 182 6.54 -21.34 -33.46
CA LEU A 182 6.45 -21.82 -32.07
C LEU A 182 7.54 -22.84 -31.72
N ASN A 183 8.10 -23.53 -32.72
CA ASN A 183 9.21 -24.47 -32.55
C ASN A 183 10.26 -24.37 -33.69
N ASN A 184 11.41 -25.02 -33.47
CA ASN A 184 12.50 -25.22 -34.44
C ASN A 184 12.81 -26.73 -34.63
N CYS A 185 11.86 -27.61 -34.32
CA CYS A 185 12.01 -29.06 -34.41
C CYS A 185 12.17 -29.48 -35.89
N THR A 186 13.16 -30.31 -36.18
CA THR A 186 13.49 -30.72 -37.57
C THR A 186 12.55 -31.80 -38.12
N ASP A 187 11.76 -32.38 -37.25
CA ASP A 187 10.86 -33.52 -37.46
C ASP A 187 9.37 -33.12 -37.38
N ASP A 188 9.05 -31.83 -37.18
CA ASP A 188 7.67 -31.30 -37.17
C ASP A 188 6.93 -31.69 -38.47
N GLN A 189 5.87 -32.48 -38.36
CA GLN A 189 5.01 -32.90 -39.47
C GLN A 189 4.03 -31.80 -39.89
N TYR A 190 3.83 -30.79 -39.04
CA TYR A 190 2.94 -29.64 -39.24
C TYR A 190 3.68 -28.29 -39.16
N PRO A 191 4.80 -28.10 -39.88
CA PRO A 191 5.71 -26.95 -39.71
C PRO A 191 5.12 -25.62 -40.19
N VAL A 192 3.98 -25.63 -40.89
CA VAL A 192 3.26 -24.43 -41.31
C VAL A 192 2.15 -24.13 -40.29
N PRO A 193 2.08 -22.92 -39.70
CA PRO A 193 1.02 -22.57 -38.75
C PRO A 193 -0.39 -22.85 -39.31
N GLY A 194 -1.20 -23.62 -38.58
CA GLY A 194 -2.54 -24.03 -39.02
C GLY A 194 -2.59 -25.18 -40.02
N SER A 195 -1.48 -25.88 -40.29
CA SER A 195 -1.47 -27.10 -41.12
C SER A 195 -2.03 -28.35 -40.41
N GLU A 196 -2.09 -28.33 -39.08
CA GLU A 196 -2.76 -29.34 -38.24
C GLU A 196 -4.24 -29.52 -38.60
N ALA A 197 -4.82 -30.68 -38.28
CA ALA A 197 -6.18 -31.07 -38.68
C ALA A 197 -7.30 -30.13 -38.21
N HIS A 198 -7.08 -29.38 -37.13
CA HIS A 198 -8.01 -28.40 -36.59
C HIS A 198 -7.83 -26.97 -37.13
N HIS A 199 -6.79 -26.72 -37.93
CA HIS A 199 -6.46 -25.43 -38.55
C HIS A 199 -6.34 -24.23 -37.58
N LEU A 200 -5.75 -24.45 -36.40
CA LEU A 200 -5.58 -23.42 -35.38
C LEU A 200 -4.25 -22.70 -35.52
N THR A 201 -4.23 -21.46 -35.04
CA THR A 201 -3.01 -20.68 -34.82
C THR A 201 -3.05 -20.11 -33.40
N HIS A 202 -1.89 -19.75 -32.85
CA HIS A 202 -1.80 -19.29 -31.47
C HIS A 202 -2.48 -17.92 -31.26
N GLU A 203 -2.37 -16.99 -32.22
CA GLU A 203 -2.89 -15.63 -32.04
C GLU A 203 -4.38 -15.55 -31.69
N PRO A 204 -5.32 -16.20 -32.42
CA PRO A 204 -6.75 -16.08 -32.10
C PRO A 204 -7.11 -16.74 -30.77
N LEU A 205 -6.42 -17.83 -30.41
CA LEU A 205 -6.60 -18.53 -29.13
C LEU A 205 -6.14 -17.65 -27.96
N LEU A 206 -4.96 -17.05 -28.06
CA LEU A 206 -4.41 -16.15 -27.03
C LEU A 206 -5.25 -14.87 -26.92
N LYS A 207 -5.71 -14.31 -28.05
CA LYS A 207 -6.65 -13.17 -28.07
C LYS A 207 -7.98 -13.53 -27.37
N ASP A 208 -8.50 -14.76 -27.53
CA ASP A 208 -9.68 -15.24 -26.78
C ASP A 208 -9.38 -15.42 -25.27
N MET A 209 -8.23 -16.01 -24.90
CA MET A 209 -7.76 -16.12 -23.51
C MET A 209 -7.68 -14.75 -22.81
N ILE A 210 -7.09 -13.76 -23.49
CA ILE A 210 -6.99 -12.38 -23.05
C ILE A 210 -8.39 -11.77 -22.88
N SER A 211 -9.30 -11.95 -23.85
CA SER A 211 -10.67 -11.46 -23.78
C SER A 211 -11.45 -12.03 -22.57
N LYS A 212 -11.21 -13.31 -22.26
CA LYS A 212 -11.78 -14.02 -21.11
C LYS A 212 -11.11 -13.67 -19.78
N ASN A 213 -10.10 -12.80 -19.78
CA ASN A 213 -9.29 -12.40 -18.62
C ASN A 213 -8.54 -13.57 -17.95
N ILE A 214 -8.02 -14.51 -18.74
CA ILE A 214 -7.28 -15.67 -18.25
C ILE A 214 -5.81 -15.30 -18.01
N ASN A 215 -5.33 -15.56 -16.79
CA ASN A 215 -3.91 -15.51 -16.44
C ASN A 215 -3.25 -16.84 -16.82
N TYR A 216 -2.02 -16.82 -17.29
CA TYR A 216 -1.34 -18.00 -17.82
C TYR A 216 0.02 -18.18 -17.14
N THR A 217 0.32 -19.41 -16.74
CA THR A 217 1.63 -19.78 -16.20
C THR A 217 2.09 -21.06 -16.86
N PHE A 218 3.26 -21.00 -17.51
CA PHE A 218 3.91 -22.14 -18.13
C PHE A 218 4.99 -22.69 -17.21
N LEU A 219 4.94 -24.00 -16.94
CA LEU A 219 5.90 -24.74 -16.15
C LEU A 219 6.73 -25.60 -17.10
N ARG A 220 7.85 -25.04 -17.58
CA ARG A 220 8.74 -25.69 -18.54
C ARG A 220 9.51 -26.83 -17.87
N ILE A 221 9.63 -27.95 -18.57
CA ILE A 221 10.48 -29.08 -18.16
C ILE A 221 11.81 -29.06 -18.93
N LEU A 222 11.75 -28.78 -20.24
CA LEU A 222 12.89 -28.63 -21.13
C LEU A 222 12.95 -27.19 -21.69
N ASN A 223 13.97 -26.90 -22.50
CA ASN A 223 14.14 -25.60 -23.19
C ASN A 223 13.65 -25.62 -24.65
N LEU A 224 13.10 -26.74 -25.13
CA LEU A 224 12.51 -26.83 -26.47
C LEU A 224 11.30 -25.90 -26.64
N THR A 225 10.70 -25.50 -25.52
CA THR A 225 9.52 -24.63 -25.43
C THR A 225 9.84 -23.13 -25.50
N ASP A 226 11.12 -22.73 -25.44
CA ASP A 226 11.57 -21.33 -25.33
C ASP A 226 10.93 -20.39 -26.38
N MET A 227 10.79 -20.88 -27.63
CA MET A 227 10.17 -20.13 -28.72
C MET A 227 8.66 -19.94 -28.52
N MET A 228 7.96 -21.02 -28.18
CA MET A 228 6.52 -21.01 -27.94
C MET A 228 6.16 -20.06 -26.79
N THR A 229 6.91 -20.12 -25.67
CA THR A 229 6.66 -19.25 -24.52
C THR A 229 6.95 -17.79 -24.83
N TYR A 230 8.00 -17.49 -25.61
CA TYR A 230 8.27 -16.14 -26.08
C TYR A 230 7.19 -15.61 -27.05
N ALA A 231 6.71 -16.45 -27.97
CA ALA A 231 5.62 -16.09 -28.88
C ALA A 231 4.31 -15.81 -28.12
N PHE A 232 3.96 -16.64 -27.14
CA PHE A 232 2.76 -16.43 -26.33
C PHE A 232 2.86 -15.18 -25.45
N LEU A 233 4.05 -14.91 -24.91
CA LEU A 233 4.32 -13.70 -24.14
C LEU A 233 4.12 -12.42 -24.99
N LYS A 234 4.52 -12.41 -26.26
CA LYS A 234 4.34 -11.26 -27.16
C LYS A 234 2.87 -10.85 -27.31
N GLU A 235 1.97 -11.81 -27.48
CA GLU A 235 0.52 -11.55 -27.56
C GLU A 235 -0.03 -10.99 -26.23
N TYR A 236 0.46 -11.50 -25.09
CA TYR A 236 0.09 -11.00 -23.77
C TYR A 236 0.61 -9.57 -23.51
N ILE A 237 1.88 -9.28 -23.84
CA ILE A 237 2.49 -7.93 -23.73
C ILE A 237 1.71 -6.93 -24.61
N SER A 238 1.36 -7.31 -25.83
CA SER A 238 0.56 -6.49 -26.76
C SER A 238 -0.83 -6.11 -26.21
N ALA A 239 -1.32 -6.82 -25.20
CA ALA A 239 -2.55 -6.53 -24.46
C ALA A 239 -2.30 -5.86 -23.08
N ALA A 240 -1.12 -5.28 -22.88
CA ALA A 240 -0.60 -4.63 -21.67
C ALA A 240 -0.43 -5.54 -20.44
N ALA A 241 -0.32 -6.87 -20.62
CA ALA A 241 -0.09 -7.80 -19.52
C ALA A 241 1.28 -7.59 -18.84
N ASP A 242 1.37 -7.96 -17.55
CA ASP A 242 2.66 -8.22 -16.91
C ASP A 242 3.17 -9.60 -17.37
N GLY A 243 4.42 -9.65 -17.81
CA GLY A 243 5.04 -10.83 -18.37
C GLY A 243 6.44 -11.06 -17.83
N ASN A 244 6.81 -12.33 -17.59
CA ASN A 244 8.18 -12.72 -17.25
C ASN A 244 8.53 -14.08 -17.89
N LEU A 245 9.67 -14.15 -18.59
CA LEU A 245 10.27 -15.42 -19.01
C LEU A 245 11.21 -15.95 -17.93
N HIS A 246 11.51 -17.25 -17.96
CA HIS A 246 12.54 -17.81 -17.11
C HIS A 246 13.92 -17.26 -17.53
N THR A 247 14.82 -16.98 -16.57
CA THR A 247 16.11 -16.32 -16.86
C THR A 247 17.07 -17.12 -17.75
N SER A 248 16.79 -18.40 -17.96
CA SER A 248 17.55 -19.28 -18.87
C SER A 248 16.90 -19.46 -20.24
N ASN A 249 15.71 -18.88 -20.48
CA ASN A 249 15.07 -18.90 -21.79
C ASN A 249 15.94 -18.13 -22.77
N SER A 250 16.16 -18.71 -23.95
CA SER A 250 17.00 -18.19 -25.02
C SER A 250 16.61 -16.77 -25.47
N TYR A 251 15.35 -16.38 -25.28
CA TYR A 251 14.79 -15.07 -25.63
C TYR A 251 14.62 -14.12 -24.43
N TYR A 252 15.08 -14.49 -23.23
CA TYR A 252 14.90 -13.70 -22.00
C TYR A 252 15.37 -12.23 -22.17
N LEU A 253 16.57 -12.01 -22.71
CA LEU A 253 17.10 -10.65 -22.92
C LEU A 253 16.31 -9.86 -23.97
N GLU A 254 15.87 -10.50 -25.07
CA GLU A 254 15.03 -9.84 -26.10
C GLU A 254 13.65 -9.45 -25.52
N SER A 255 13.13 -10.23 -24.56
CA SER A 255 11.87 -9.90 -23.88
C SER A 255 12.00 -8.67 -22.96
N LEU A 256 13.15 -8.48 -22.30
CA LEU A 256 13.39 -7.31 -21.44
C LEU A 256 13.45 -6.00 -22.25
N ASP A 257 14.19 -5.97 -23.37
CA ASP A 257 14.26 -4.78 -24.23
C ASP A 257 12.89 -4.36 -24.77
N ARG A 258 11.99 -5.32 -25.03
CA ARG A 258 10.59 -5.08 -25.42
C ARG A 258 9.75 -4.54 -24.27
N LEU A 259 9.84 -5.14 -23.08
CA LEU A 259 9.14 -4.67 -21.88
C LEU A 259 9.54 -3.22 -21.53
N ASP A 260 10.83 -2.88 -21.61
CA ASP A 260 11.34 -1.53 -21.35
C ASP A 260 10.94 -0.50 -22.42
N SER A 261 10.92 -0.90 -23.70
CA SER A 261 10.52 0.01 -24.80
C SER A 261 9.02 0.30 -24.81
N GLU A 262 8.16 -0.70 -24.56
CA GLU A 262 6.72 -0.46 -24.42
C GLU A 262 6.37 0.23 -23.09
N SER A 263 7.11 -0.01 -22.00
CA SER A 263 6.99 0.75 -20.75
C SER A 263 7.43 2.22 -20.90
N ARG A 264 8.20 2.57 -21.93
CA ARG A 264 8.56 3.96 -22.27
C ARG A 264 7.57 4.63 -23.21
N SER A 265 6.87 3.87 -24.06
CA SER A 265 5.84 4.40 -24.97
C SER A 265 4.46 4.54 -24.32
N SER A 266 4.22 3.87 -23.18
CA SER A 266 2.94 3.93 -22.47
C SER A 266 3.00 4.89 -21.27
N SER A 267 2.35 6.05 -21.39
CA SER A 267 2.13 6.90 -20.21
C SER A 267 1.30 6.13 -19.18
N VAL A 268 1.73 6.16 -17.91
CA VAL A 268 1.22 5.27 -16.85
C VAL A 268 -0.27 5.47 -16.62
N THR A 269 -1.06 4.66 -17.31
CA THR A 269 -2.52 4.56 -17.19
C THR A 269 -2.83 3.14 -16.71
N ALA A 270 -3.57 3.05 -15.60
CA ALA A 270 -3.86 1.78 -14.93
C ALA A 270 -4.93 0.96 -15.67
N LYS A 271 -4.64 0.52 -16.90
CA LYS A 271 -5.45 -0.42 -17.67
C LYS A 271 -4.74 -1.77 -17.77
N SER A 272 -5.49 -2.82 -17.38
CA SER A 272 -5.26 -4.24 -17.68
C SER A 272 -3.83 -4.78 -17.62
N LYS A 273 -3.38 -5.21 -16.43
CA LYS A 273 -2.27 -6.17 -16.32
C LYS A 273 -2.78 -7.56 -15.95
N LEU A 274 -3.13 -8.32 -16.99
CA LEU A 274 -3.15 -9.80 -16.95
C LEU A 274 -1.73 -10.32 -16.64
N LEU A 275 -1.60 -11.60 -16.35
CA LEU A 275 -0.32 -12.20 -15.99
C LEU A 275 0.08 -13.33 -16.95
N PHE A 276 1.31 -13.26 -17.44
CA PHE A 276 2.04 -14.33 -18.11
C PHE A 276 3.34 -14.63 -17.35
N ILE A 277 3.58 -15.89 -16.98
CA ILE A 277 4.83 -16.31 -16.31
C ILE A 277 5.32 -17.61 -16.94
N GLU A 278 6.63 -17.71 -17.19
CA GLU A 278 7.34 -18.97 -17.45
C GLU A 278 8.30 -19.29 -16.29
N GLU A 279 8.22 -20.51 -15.75
CA GLU A 279 9.03 -21.00 -14.63
C GLU A 279 9.44 -22.47 -14.85
N GLU A 280 10.50 -22.93 -14.20
CA GLU A 280 11.02 -24.29 -14.37
C GLU A 280 10.36 -25.30 -13.40
N LEU A 281 10.04 -26.51 -13.91
CA LEU A 281 9.46 -27.59 -13.12
C LEU A 281 10.50 -28.28 -12.20
N GLY A 282 10.90 -27.54 -11.17
CA GLY A 282 11.57 -28.08 -9.99
C GLY A 282 13.08 -27.87 -9.93
N THR A 283 13.51 -27.17 -8.87
CA THR A 283 14.60 -27.67 -8.00
C THR A 283 14.24 -27.63 -6.52
N ALA A 284 13.08 -27.05 -6.14
CA ALA A 284 12.53 -27.15 -4.79
C ALA A 284 10.99 -27.10 -4.80
N TYR A 285 10.35 -28.10 -4.19
CA TYR A 285 8.89 -28.16 -3.95
C TYR A 285 8.31 -26.85 -3.38
N ASN A 286 9.05 -26.22 -2.45
CA ASN A 286 8.66 -24.96 -1.84
C ASN A 286 8.61 -23.77 -2.81
N THR A 287 9.35 -23.79 -3.92
CA THR A 287 9.33 -22.72 -4.93
C THR A 287 8.08 -22.82 -5.79
N LEU A 288 7.78 -24.01 -6.32
CA LEU A 288 6.59 -24.24 -7.15
C LEU A 288 5.27 -24.08 -6.36
N ARG A 289 5.24 -24.55 -5.11
CA ARG A 289 4.15 -24.31 -4.16
C ARG A 289 3.89 -22.82 -3.96
N ARG A 290 4.96 -22.03 -3.72
CA ARG A 290 4.84 -20.57 -3.61
C ARG A 290 4.42 -19.94 -4.92
N LEU A 291 4.95 -20.40 -6.05
CA LEU A 291 4.62 -19.88 -7.37
C LEU A 291 3.13 -20.00 -7.64
N VAL A 292 2.53 -21.18 -7.52
CA VAL A 292 1.10 -21.35 -7.84
C VAL A 292 0.20 -20.60 -6.86
N VAL A 293 0.49 -20.67 -5.55
CA VAL A 293 -0.27 -19.88 -4.56
C VAL A 293 -0.11 -18.38 -4.80
N SER A 294 1.10 -17.91 -5.13
CA SER A 294 1.37 -16.50 -5.45
C SER A 294 0.73 -16.07 -6.78
N THR A 295 0.71 -16.91 -7.81
CA THR A 295 0.00 -16.67 -9.07
C THR A 295 -1.49 -16.54 -8.81
N VAL A 296 -2.11 -17.48 -8.10
CA VAL A 296 -3.55 -17.40 -7.77
C VAL A 296 -3.85 -16.19 -6.88
N ALA A 297 -3.05 -15.94 -5.84
CA ALA A 297 -3.25 -14.80 -4.95
C ALA A 297 -2.98 -13.45 -5.66
N SER A 298 -2.00 -13.39 -6.56
CA SER A 298 -1.72 -12.21 -7.41
C SER A 298 -2.83 -11.98 -8.41
N SER A 299 -3.34 -13.03 -9.06
CA SER A 299 -4.50 -12.95 -9.96
C SER A 299 -5.75 -12.49 -9.20
N ALA A 300 -6.00 -13.00 -8.01
CA ALA A 300 -7.07 -12.54 -7.12
C ALA A 300 -6.88 -11.08 -6.70
N SER A 301 -5.66 -10.68 -6.33
CA SER A 301 -5.32 -9.29 -5.97
C SER A 301 -5.53 -8.33 -7.16
N ARG A 302 -5.15 -8.75 -8.37
CA ARG A 302 -5.38 -7.99 -9.63
C ARG A 302 -6.87 -7.92 -9.98
N THR A 303 -7.63 -8.98 -9.77
CA THR A 303 -9.09 -8.97 -9.89
C THR A 303 -9.73 -8.04 -8.87
N ALA A 304 -9.28 -8.03 -7.62
CA ALA A 304 -9.75 -7.11 -6.59
C ALA A 304 -9.47 -5.65 -6.97
N VAL A 305 -8.27 -5.33 -7.46
CA VAL A 305 -7.94 -4.00 -8.00
C VAL A 305 -8.88 -3.63 -9.15
N ARG A 306 -9.12 -4.54 -10.12
CA ARG A 306 -10.07 -4.34 -11.22
C ARG A 306 -11.48 -4.02 -10.71
N MET A 307 -11.95 -4.76 -9.71
CA MET A 307 -13.27 -4.55 -9.08
C MET A 307 -13.34 -3.23 -8.31
N SER A 308 -12.28 -2.84 -7.59
CA SER A 308 -12.23 -1.57 -6.85
C SER A 308 -12.17 -0.33 -7.76
N SER A 309 -11.55 -0.44 -8.94
CA SER A 309 -11.47 0.64 -9.92
C SER A 309 -12.78 0.83 -10.72
N GLN A 310 -13.71 -0.13 -10.69
CA GLN A 310 -15.02 -0.03 -11.32
C GLN A 310 -16.04 0.60 -10.37
N HIS A 311 -16.13 1.94 -10.37
CA HIS A 311 -17.13 2.66 -9.59
C HIS A 311 -18.59 2.41 -10.06
N PRO A 312 -19.59 2.59 -9.17
CA PRO A 312 -20.77 1.71 -9.12
C PRO A 312 -21.97 2.18 -9.96
N ASN A 313 -21.79 2.30 -11.29
CA ASN A 313 -22.86 2.70 -12.23
C ASN A 313 -23.44 1.55 -13.08
N LYS A 314 -23.12 0.28 -12.80
CA LYS A 314 -23.86 -0.87 -13.33
C LYS A 314 -24.29 -1.81 -12.22
N ALA A 315 -25.59 -1.81 -11.93
CA ALA A 315 -26.20 -2.80 -11.06
C ALA A 315 -26.04 -4.19 -11.70
N TRP A 316 -25.55 -5.15 -10.92
CA TRP A 316 -25.49 -6.55 -11.33
C TRP A 316 -26.89 -7.17 -11.24
N GLY A 317 -27.54 -7.38 -12.39
CA GLY A 317 -28.91 -7.90 -12.44
C GLY A 317 -29.26 -8.55 -13.78
N THR A 318 -29.42 -9.87 -13.75
CA THR A 318 -30.22 -10.74 -14.67
C THR A 318 -30.11 -10.57 -16.19
N LYS A 319 -29.80 -11.69 -16.86
CA LYS A 319 -29.79 -11.85 -18.33
C LYS A 319 -31.12 -11.43 -18.99
N THR A 320 -31.07 -10.59 -20.02
CA THR A 320 -31.98 -10.66 -21.19
C THR A 320 -31.27 -10.12 -22.43
N GLN A 321 -31.65 -10.60 -23.62
CA GLN A 321 -30.93 -10.38 -24.89
C GLN A 321 -31.29 -9.06 -25.61
N LYS A 322 -30.30 -8.62 -26.40
CA LYS A 322 -30.39 -7.92 -27.72
C LYS A 322 -30.70 -6.42 -27.81
N THR A 323 -29.74 -5.74 -28.46
CA THR A 323 -29.88 -4.65 -29.44
C THR A 323 -30.62 -3.37 -29.04
N LYS A 324 -29.85 -2.29 -28.81
CA LYS A 324 -29.70 -1.27 -29.87
C LYS A 324 -28.41 -0.47 -29.73
N LEU A 325 -27.79 -0.19 -30.87
CA LEU A 325 -26.74 0.80 -31.02
C LEU A 325 -27.37 2.18 -30.75
N ALA A 326 -26.88 2.90 -29.74
CA ALA A 326 -27.23 4.30 -29.49
C ALA A 326 -25.95 5.02 -29.04
N MET A 327 -25.48 5.94 -29.88
CA MET A 327 -24.26 6.69 -29.64
C MET A 327 -24.43 7.57 -28.40
N LEU A 328 -23.60 7.34 -27.39
CA LEU A 328 -23.20 8.42 -26.50
C LEU A 328 -22.11 9.20 -27.23
N SER A 329 -22.23 10.52 -27.21
CA SER A 329 -21.29 11.45 -27.81
C SER A 329 -19.87 11.16 -27.35
N GLU A 330 -18.92 11.34 -28.28
CA GLU A 330 -17.48 11.34 -28.00
C GLU A 330 -17.20 12.28 -26.82
N GLU A 331 -16.89 11.72 -25.65
CA GLU A 331 -16.32 12.49 -24.55
C GLU A 331 -14.95 13.00 -25.03
N GLU A 332 -14.74 14.31 -24.93
CA GLU A 332 -13.54 14.99 -25.44
C GLU A 332 -12.27 14.25 -24.99
N ILE A 333 -11.42 13.92 -25.96
CA ILE A 333 -10.09 13.37 -25.72
C ILE A 333 -9.40 14.30 -24.71
N PRO A 334 -8.95 13.80 -23.54
CA PRO A 334 -8.33 14.66 -22.53
C PRO A 334 -7.15 15.42 -23.15
N GLU A 335 -7.13 16.74 -23.00
CA GLU A 335 -6.00 17.58 -23.45
C GLU A 335 -4.69 16.96 -22.97
N GLU A 336 -3.74 16.77 -23.90
CA GLU A 336 -2.48 16.09 -23.62
C GLU A 336 -1.61 17.00 -22.72
N ILE A 337 -1.66 16.76 -21.41
CA ILE A 337 -1.02 17.64 -20.41
C ILE A 337 0.50 17.52 -20.53
N GLU A 338 1.11 18.52 -21.15
CA GLU A 338 2.54 18.59 -21.43
C GLU A 338 3.38 18.73 -20.13
N LEU A 339 3.97 17.62 -19.68
CA LEU A 339 4.70 17.54 -18.41
C LEU A 339 6.09 18.20 -18.50
N ASP A 340 6.46 18.95 -17.45
CA ASP A 340 7.83 19.46 -17.26
C ASP A 340 8.67 18.41 -16.50
N THR A 341 9.30 17.51 -17.25
CA THR A 341 10.10 16.40 -16.69
C THR A 341 11.53 16.79 -16.32
N ALA A 342 11.93 18.04 -16.55
CA ALA A 342 13.24 18.53 -16.16
C ALA A 342 13.35 18.61 -14.62
N PRO A 343 14.51 18.28 -14.02
CA PRO A 343 14.76 18.60 -12.62
C PRO A 343 14.75 20.13 -12.46
N PRO A 344 13.95 20.70 -11.55
CA PRO A 344 13.79 22.13 -11.43
C PRO A 344 15.07 22.75 -10.86
N ASP A 345 15.40 23.95 -11.33
CA ASP A 345 16.42 24.77 -10.68
C ASP A 345 15.82 25.37 -9.40
N TRP A 346 16.23 24.83 -8.26
CA TRP A 346 15.77 25.25 -6.94
C TRP A 346 16.45 26.54 -6.43
N GLU A 347 17.59 26.92 -7.03
CA GLU A 347 18.43 28.04 -6.59
C GLU A 347 18.02 29.37 -7.24
N SER A 348 17.47 29.35 -8.47
CA SER A 348 17.01 30.59 -9.11
C SER A 348 15.63 31.04 -8.61
N SER A 349 15.59 32.22 -7.99
CA SER A 349 14.38 32.85 -7.44
C SER A 349 13.27 33.12 -8.46
N ASN A 350 13.59 33.09 -9.75
CA ASN A 350 12.66 33.33 -10.86
C ASN A 350 11.98 32.05 -11.37
N HIS A 351 12.24 30.88 -10.78
CA HIS A 351 11.77 29.61 -11.34
C HIS A 351 10.31 29.29 -10.97
N MET A 352 9.77 29.84 -9.88
CA MET A 352 8.35 29.68 -9.48
C MET A 352 7.52 30.85 -10.02
N ASP A 353 6.64 30.57 -10.97
CA ASP A 353 5.90 31.56 -11.77
C ASP A 353 4.49 31.86 -11.23
N GLU A 354 3.93 30.99 -10.39
CA GLU A 354 2.63 31.22 -9.72
C GLU A 354 2.78 31.43 -8.21
N LYS A 355 2.11 32.47 -7.69
CA LYS A 355 2.02 32.79 -6.26
C LYS A 355 0.59 32.61 -5.75
N LEU A 356 0.40 31.68 -4.83
CA LEU A 356 -0.89 31.37 -4.21
C LEU A 356 -0.89 31.79 -2.73
N VAL A 357 -1.91 32.54 -2.31
CA VAL A 357 -2.23 32.73 -0.89
C VAL A 357 -3.35 31.76 -0.54
N VAL A 358 -3.08 30.84 0.38
CA VAL A 358 -3.95 29.68 0.65
C VAL A 358 -4.26 29.55 2.13
N GLU A 359 -5.42 28.96 2.42
CA GLU A 359 -5.92 28.71 3.76
C GLU A 359 -6.48 27.28 3.83
N GLY A 360 -6.29 26.61 4.96
CA GLY A 360 -6.72 25.22 5.12
C GLY A 360 -6.25 24.62 6.43
N PHE A 361 -5.84 23.35 6.42
CA PHE A 361 -5.64 22.54 7.63
C PHE A 361 -4.31 21.78 7.58
N SER A 362 -3.53 21.88 8.66
CA SER A 362 -2.34 21.06 8.92
C SER A 362 -2.61 20.10 10.09
N PRO A 363 -2.14 18.85 10.04
CA PRO A 363 -2.28 17.91 11.16
C PRO A 363 -1.33 18.27 12.31
N ASP A 364 -1.76 18.06 13.55
CA ASP A 364 -0.91 18.24 14.72
C ASP A 364 -0.17 16.94 15.06
N ILE A 365 1.06 16.84 14.53
CA ILE A 365 1.93 15.65 14.59
C ILE A 365 3.06 15.79 15.63
N VAL A 366 2.94 16.68 16.62
CA VAL A 366 4.07 17.00 17.53
C VAL A 366 3.86 16.45 18.95
N GLU A 367 2.62 16.15 19.35
CA GLU A 367 2.29 15.65 20.69
C GLU A 367 2.36 14.12 20.78
N HIS A 368 3.54 13.60 21.14
CA HIS A 368 3.79 12.15 21.24
C HIS A 368 4.15 11.72 22.68
N GLY A 369 3.10 11.43 23.45
CA GLY A 369 3.16 10.74 24.74
C GLY A 369 2.94 9.24 24.60
N ALA A 370 3.06 8.51 25.72
CA ALA A 370 3.00 7.03 25.74
C ALA A 370 1.64 6.43 25.31
N ARG A 371 0.56 7.23 25.32
CA ARG A 371 -0.82 6.83 24.94
C ARG A 371 -1.30 7.52 23.66
N THR A 372 -0.46 8.30 22.95
CA THR A 372 -0.91 9.09 21.79
C THR A 372 -1.50 8.21 20.68
N LEU A 373 -0.88 7.07 20.37
CA LEU A 373 -1.39 6.16 19.33
C LEU A 373 -2.74 5.58 19.75
N ASP A 374 -2.89 5.14 21.00
CA ASP A 374 -4.15 4.60 21.52
C ASP A 374 -5.28 5.64 21.51
N TYR A 375 -4.96 6.89 21.85
CA TYR A 375 -5.87 8.03 21.73
C TYR A 375 -6.31 8.28 20.28
N LYS A 376 -5.37 8.35 19.32
CA LYS A 376 -5.68 8.52 17.88
C LYS A 376 -6.39 7.29 17.27
N MET A 377 -6.17 6.10 17.82
CA MET A 377 -6.90 4.88 17.45
C MET A 377 -8.32 4.83 18.04
N ALA A 378 -8.67 5.65 19.03
CA ALA A 378 -10.02 5.62 19.63
C ALA A 378 -11.07 6.36 18.78
N ASN A 379 -10.73 7.51 18.20
CA ASN A 379 -11.64 8.33 17.37
C ASN A 379 -10.84 9.11 16.31
N ASP A 380 -11.42 9.37 15.13
CA ASP A 380 -10.80 10.21 14.09
C ASP A 380 -10.63 11.67 14.54
N ASP A 381 -11.51 12.16 15.42
CA ASP A 381 -11.41 13.54 15.93
C ASP A 381 -10.29 13.73 16.96
N ASN A 382 -9.76 12.63 17.51
CA ASN A 382 -8.54 12.63 18.30
C ASN A 382 -7.28 12.85 17.43
N ILE A 383 -7.42 12.80 16.10
CA ILE A 383 -6.39 13.22 15.15
C ILE A 383 -6.57 14.73 14.92
N THR A 384 -6.02 15.49 15.87
CA THR A 384 -6.07 16.94 15.95
C THR A 384 -5.39 17.63 14.76
N MET A 385 -5.89 18.82 14.43
CA MET A 385 -5.40 19.64 13.34
C MET A 385 -5.59 21.12 13.67
N SER A 386 -4.77 21.95 13.04
CA SER A 386 -4.79 23.40 13.17
C SER A 386 -5.05 24.05 11.83
N VAL A 387 -5.80 25.17 11.82
CA VAL A 387 -5.96 25.99 10.63
C VAL A 387 -4.59 26.60 10.27
N SER A 388 -4.27 26.60 8.98
CA SER A 388 -3.00 27.09 8.46
C SER A 388 -3.19 28.02 7.27
N GLU A 389 -2.43 29.10 7.25
CA GLU A 389 -2.39 30.06 6.14
C GLU A 389 -0.96 30.24 5.66
N LEU A 390 -0.73 29.96 4.38
CA LEU A 390 0.57 30.03 3.74
C LEU A 390 0.54 30.89 2.48
N THR A 391 1.73 31.36 2.09
CA THR A 391 2.00 31.80 0.72
C THR A 391 2.86 30.73 0.06
N ILE A 392 2.32 30.08 -0.96
CA ILE A 392 2.98 29.06 -1.76
C ILE A 392 3.44 29.68 -3.08
N LEU A 393 4.69 29.42 -3.45
CA LEU A 393 5.25 29.70 -4.76
C LEU A 393 5.34 28.36 -5.50
N LYS A 394 4.65 28.20 -6.64
CA LYS A 394 4.63 26.95 -7.40
C LYS A 394 4.93 27.18 -8.88
N LYS A 395 5.23 26.08 -9.56
CA LYS A 395 5.19 25.99 -11.02
C LYS A 395 3.77 26.03 -11.58
N SER A 396 3.60 26.66 -12.74
CA SER A 396 2.39 26.54 -13.56
C SER A 396 2.25 25.18 -14.24
N ARG A 397 3.36 24.60 -14.69
CA ARG A 397 3.40 23.30 -15.37
C ARG A 397 3.61 22.13 -14.38
N PRO A 398 2.85 21.03 -14.50
CA PRO A 398 3.05 19.85 -13.66
C PRO A 398 4.26 19.04 -14.14
N PHE A 399 5.01 18.44 -13.21
CA PHE A 399 6.12 17.55 -13.55
C PHE A 399 5.72 16.07 -13.59
N ALA A 400 4.63 15.73 -12.91
CA ALA A 400 4.08 14.38 -12.88
C ALA A 400 2.55 14.40 -12.81
N GLN A 401 1.94 13.31 -13.26
CA GLN A 401 0.50 13.09 -13.18
C GLN A 401 0.19 11.68 -12.67
N GLY A 402 -0.81 11.57 -11.81
CA GLY A 402 -1.44 10.31 -11.44
C GLY A 402 -2.82 10.16 -12.09
N ALA A 403 -3.56 9.13 -11.69
CA ALA A 403 -4.91 8.87 -12.20
C ALA A 403 -5.87 10.06 -12.02
N MET A 404 -5.87 10.67 -10.82
CA MET A 404 -6.80 11.77 -10.47
C MET A 404 -6.13 13.09 -10.08
N ARG A 405 -4.79 13.12 -9.95
CA ARG A 405 -4.04 14.31 -9.46
C ARG A 405 -2.91 14.71 -10.41
N LEU A 406 -2.60 16.00 -10.44
CA LEU A 406 -1.40 16.60 -11.04
C LEU A 406 -0.44 17.02 -9.93
N ALA A 407 0.86 16.94 -10.16
CA ALA A 407 1.90 17.30 -9.20
C ALA A 407 2.81 18.42 -9.76
N PHE A 408 3.02 19.47 -8.97
CA PHE A 408 3.76 20.68 -9.32
C PHE A 408 4.86 20.91 -8.30
N TYR A 409 6.04 21.35 -8.75
CA TYR A 409 7.10 21.79 -7.84
C TYR A 409 6.68 23.08 -7.12
N ALA A 410 7.02 23.18 -5.84
CA ALA A 410 6.67 24.32 -5.01
C ALA A 410 7.69 24.61 -3.90
N ARG A 411 7.66 25.83 -3.39
CA ARG A 411 8.33 26.33 -2.18
C ARG A 411 7.35 27.19 -1.38
N THR A 412 7.57 27.35 -0.08
CA THR A 412 6.85 28.35 0.73
C THR A 412 7.64 29.66 0.78
N ALA A 413 6.99 30.76 1.14
CA ALA A 413 7.59 32.09 1.07
C ALA A 413 8.76 32.32 2.05
N SER A 414 8.86 31.54 3.12
CA SER A 414 9.84 31.70 4.21
C SER A 414 10.72 30.47 4.43
N SER A 415 10.72 29.50 3.51
CA SER A 415 11.51 28.27 3.61
C SER A 415 12.26 27.92 2.32
N ASP A 416 13.42 27.28 2.54
CA ASP A 416 14.22 26.63 1.50
C ASP A 416 13.84 25.15 1.31
N HIS A 417 12.81 24.66 2.00
CA HIS A 417 12.28 23.31 1.75
C HIS A 417 11.62 23.21 0.38
N HIS A 418 11.91 22.11 -0.31
CA HIS A 418 11.29 21.73 -1.56
C HIS A 418 9.99 20.98 -1.26
N PHE A 419 8.91 21.39 -1.92
CA PHE A 419 7.58 20.82 -1.76
C PHE A 419 6.99 20.42 -3.11
N VAL A 420 5.95 19.60 -3.04
CA VAL A 420 5.04 19.26 -4.14
C VAL A 420 3.66 19.78 -3.77
N VAL A 421 3.06 20.56 -4.66
CA VAL A 421 1.62 20.82 -4.64
C VAL A 421 0.94 19.75 -5.49
N LYS A 422 -0.11 19.11 -4.97
CA LYS A 422 -1.02 18.28 -5.78
C LYS A 422 -2.38 18.94 -5.92
N SER A 423 -2.94 18.93 -7.13
CA SER A 423 -4.32 19.34 -7.42
C SER A 423 -5.08 18.21 -8.12
N PHE A 424 -6.41 18.27 -8.13
CA PHE A 424 -7.23 17.28 -8.86
C PHE A 424 -7.38 17.61 -10.34
N LYS A 425 -7.46 16.57 -11.17
CA LYS A 425 -8.06 16.63 -12.51
C LYS A 425 -9.58 16.86 -12.35
N ARG A 426 -10.23 17.57 -13.30
CA ARG A 426 -11.62 18.12 -13.19
C ARG A 426 -12.60 17.17 -12.47
N GLY A 427 -13.43 17.71 -11.56
CA GLY A 427 -14.41 16.93 -10.78
C GLY A 427 -13.82 16.23 -9.54
N GLY A 428 -12.87 16.90 -8.87
CA GLY A 428 -12.06 16.33 -7.79
C GLY A 428 -12.78 16.12 -6.44
N LYS A 429 -12.05 15.56 -5.48
CA LYS A 429 -12.56 15.42 -4.10
C LYS A 429 -12.71 16.80 -3.43
N ARG A 430 -13.85 17.05 -2.77
CA ARG A 430 -14.05 18.19 -1.85
C ARG A 430 -13.01 18.17 -0.71
N LEU A 431 -12.66 19.35 -0.17
CA LEU A 431 -11.69 19.54 0.93
C LEU A 431 -11.87 18.57 2.12
N ALA A 432 -13.10 18.26 2.50
CA ALA A 432 -13.39 17.31 3.59
C ALA A 432 -12.76 15.91 3.38
N HIS A 433 -12.69 15.41 2.13
CA HIS A 433 -12.05 14.12 1.86
C HIS A 433 -10.52 14.24 1.90
N LEU A 434 -9.95 15.35 1.40
CA LEU A 434 -8.50 15.60 1.50
C LEU A 434 -8.05 15.66 2.96
N VAL A 435 -8.83 16.33 3.81
CA VAL A 435 -8.54 16.42 5.25
C VAL A 435 -8.70 15.05 5.95
N GLU A 436 -9.57 14.17 5.44
CA GLU A 436 -9.65 12.80 5.94
C GLU A 436 -8.48 11.92 5.45
N ASP A 437 -8.08 12.03 4.18
CA ASP A 437 -6.86 11.41 3.64
C ASP A 437 -5.60 11.88 4.44
N MET A 438 -5.56 13.17 4.83
CA MET A 438 -4.54 13.74 5.72
C MET A 438 -4.59 13.16 7.15
N ARG A 439 -5.78 12.97 7.73
CA ARG A 439 -5.94 12.28 9.03
C ARG A 439 -5.45 10.84 8.97
N CYS A 440 -5.75 10.09 7.90
CA CYS A 440 -5.18 8.75 7.68
C CYS A 440 -3.66 8.77 7.74
N GLN A 441 -3.02 9.64 6.95
CA GLN A 441 -1.56 9.74 6.89
C GLN A 441 -0.94 10.14 8.24
N ALA A 442 -1.61 11.00 9.02
CA ALA A 442 -1.19 11.34 10.38
C ALA A 442 -1.32 10.17 11.38
N LEU A 443 -2.31 9.28 11.23
CA LEU A 443 -2.39 8.05 12.01
C LEU A 443 -1.31 7.03 11.61
N CYS A 444 -1.06 6.85 10.31
CA CYS A 444 0.04 6.01 9.81
C CYS A 444 1.39 6.46 10.37
N LYS A 445 1.62 7.77 10.46
CA LYS A 445 2.82 8.36 11.07
C LYS A 445 2.92 8.11 12.58
N ALA A 446 1.80 8.08 13.30
CA ALA A 446 1.78 7.70 14.71
C ALA A 446 2.14 6.21 14.91
N PHE A 447 1.68 5.31 14.03
CA PHE A 447 2.16 3.92 14.02
C PHE A 447 3.66 3.84 13.70
N ALA A 448 4.15 4.63 12.73
CA ALA A 448 5.56 4.64 12.34
C ALA A 448 6.48 5.07 13.50
N LEU A 449 6.07 6.05 14.31
CA LEU A 449 6.83 6.47 15.49
C LEU A 449 7.05 5.34 16.50
N GLU A 450 6.00 4.59 16.85
CA GLU A 450 6.14 3.42 17.74
C GLU A 450 6.92 2.28 17.09
N PHE A 451 6.63 1.96 15.83
CA PHE A 451 7.35 0.92 15.08
C PHE A 451 8.86 1.19 15.06
N ASN A 452 9.28 2.42 14.74
CA ASN A 452 10.69 2.82 14.73
C ASN A 452 11.36 2.77 16.10
N ALA A 453 10.61 2.99 17.19
CA ALA A 453 11.15 2.88 18.52
C ALA A 453 11.41 1.42 18.95
N LEU A 454 10.65 0.48 18.36
CA LEU A 454 10.63 -0.96 18.66
C LEU A 454 11.52 -1.80 17.73
N SER A 455 11.54 -1.52 16.43
CA SER A 455 12.20 -2.37 15.41
C SER A 455 13.73 -2.36 15.50
N ASN A 456 14.32 -1.30 16.08
CA ASN A 456 15.76 -1.05 16.14
C ASN A 456 16.48 -1.01 14.77
N GLU A 457 15.73 -0.84 13.67
CA GLU A 457 16.31 -0.66 12.33
C GLU A 457 17.19 0.59 12.27
N GLU A 458 18.26 0.53 11.47
CA GLU A 458 19.15 1.67 11.23
C GLU A 458 18.40 2.82 10.54
N LYS A 459 17.54 2.49 9.58
CA LYS A 459 16.73 3.43 8.81
C LYS A 459 15.27 3.38 9.26
N SER A 460 14.80 4.48 9.85
CA SER A 460 13.42 4.63 10.29
C SER A 460 12.47 4.87 9.13
N ILE A 461 11.32 4.20 9.12
CA ILE A 461 10.18 4.46 8.19
C ILE A 461 9.51 5.78 8.56
N ASP A 462 9.11 6.59 7.59
CA ASP A 462 8.42 7.85 7.85
C ASP A 462 7.32 8.10 6.82
N PHE A 463 6.20 8.69 7.25
CA PHE A 463 5.15 9.18 6.37
C PHE A 463 5.28 10.70 6.27
N ILE A 464 5.35 11.24 5.06
CA ILE A 464 5.51 12.69 4.91
C ILE A 464 4.31 13.46 5.46
N ALA A 465 4.51 14.69 5.92
CA ALA A 465 3.41 15.52 6.40
C ALA A 465 2.63 16.10 5.21
N THR A 466 1.32 15.84 5.17
CA THR A 466 0.41 16.44 4.18
C THR A 466 -0.33 17.60 4.81
N THR A 467 -0.43 18.72 4.10
CA THR A 467 -1.26 19.88 4.48
C THR A 467 -2.29 20.14 3.40
N CYS A 468 -3.56 20.37 3.77
CA CYS A 468 -4.65 20.54 2.81
C CYS A 468 -5.09 22.00 2.73
N PHE A 469 -5.33 22.50 1.52
CA PHE A 469 -5.61 23.91 1.25
C PHE A 469 -6.81 24.10 0.32
N LYS A 470 -7.46 25.26 0.46
CA LYS A 470 -8.42 25.81 -0.50
C LYS A 470 -7.90 27.16 -1.00
N GLY A 471 -8.00 27.42 -2.30
CA GLY A 471 -7.69 28.74 -2.87
C GLY A 471 -8.67 29.82 -2.38
N LYS A 472 -8.20 31.06 -2.21
CA LYS A 472 -9.03 32.21 -1.78
C LYS A 472 -9.89 32.84 -2.90
N SER A 473 -10.02 32.19 -4.05
CA SER A 473 -10.86 32.62 -5.17
C SER A 473 -12.11 31.74 -5.24
N ASP A 474 -13.28 32.33 -5.51
CA ASP A 474 -14.58 31.64 -5.61
C ASP A 474 -14.73 30.71 -6.83
N ALA A 475 -13.65 30.50 -7.60
CA ALA A 475 -13.60 29.46 -8.63
C ALA A 475 -13.74 28.07 -7.98
N VAL A 476 -14.79 27.34 -8.39
CA VAL A 476 -15.15 26.00 -7.92
C VAL A 476 -13.99 25.01 -8.09
N ASP A 477 -13.80 24.13 -7.10
CA ASP A 477 -12.86 22.99 -7.06
C ASP A 477 -11.33 23.26 -6.98
N ASN A 478 -10.88 24.43 -6.52
CA ASN A 478 -9.46 24.68 -6.17
C ASN A 478 -9.04 24.11 -4.79
N CYS A 479 -9.19 22.79 -4.60
CA CYS A 479 -8.64 22.06 -3.45
C CYS A 479 -7.24 21.51 -3.76
N LEU A 480 -6.28 21.73 -2.86
CA LEU A 480 -4.86 21.41 -3.04
C LEU A 480 -4.32 20.61 -1.83
N SER A 481 -3.32 19.75 -2.03
CA SER A 481 -2.42 19.29 -0.96
C SER A 481 -1.01 19.82 -1.16
N LEU A 482 -0.30 20.10 -0.06
CA LEU A 482 1.11 20.44 -0.01
C LEU A 482 1.84 19.35 0.78
N GLU A 483 2.91 18.82 0.19
CA GLU A 483 3.68 17.68 0.72
C GLU A 483 5.18 17.91 0.49
N PRO A 484 6.08 17.48 1.39
CA PRO A 484 7.53 17.50 1.13
C PRO A 484 7.91 16.80 -0.18
N PHE A 485 8.82 17.40 -0.96
CA PHE A 485 9.40 16.74 -2.12
C PHE A 485 10.35 15.62 -1.67
N ILE A 486 10.16 14.42 -2.22
CA ILE A 486 11.00 13.25 -1.97
C ILE A 486 11.78 12.89 -3.24
N GLN A 487 13.10 13.03 -3.19
CA GLN A 487 13.98 12.80 -4.34
C GLN A 487 14.43 11.33 -4.40
N GLY A 488 14.12 10.63 -5.50
CA GLY A 488 14.63 9.29 -5.79
C GLY A 488 13.66 8.46 -6.64
N GLU A 489 13.96 7.17 -6.77
CA GLU A 489 13.08 6.20 -7.44
C GLU A 489 11.82 5.96 -6.59
N TYR A 490 10.64 6.21 -7.18
CA TYR A 490 9.36 5.95 -6.52
C TYR A 490 9.00 4.46 -6.63
N VAL A 491 8.79 3.81 -5.49
CA VAL A 491 8.53 2.38 -5.38
C VAL A 491 7.21 2.15 -4.63
N LYS A 492 6.37 1.26 -5.16
CA LYS A 492 5.23 0.68 -4.45
C LYS A 492 5.62 -0.68 -3.89
N TYR A 493 5.50 -0.86 -2.58
CA TYR A 493 5.94 -2.06 -1.85
C TYR A 493 4.79 -3.06 -1.65
N ASN A 494 3.60 -2.56 -1.32
CA ASN A 494 2.34 -3.31 -1.38
C ASN A 494 1.19 -2.41 -1.84
N ASN A 495 0.02 -3.00 -2.09
CA ASN A 495 -1.21 -2.24 -2.34
C ASN A 495 -2.30 -2.50 -1.28
N ASN A 496 -3.44 -1.82 -1.41
CA ASN A 496 -4.62 -2.01 -0.57
C ASN A 496 -5.49 -3.26 -0.94
N CYS A 497 -4.98 -4.18 -1.75
CA CYS A 497 -5.69 -5.36 -2.27
C CYS A 497 -4.83 -6.65 -2.23
N GLY A 498 -3.78 -6.71 -1.40
CA GLY A 498 -2.95 -7.91 -1.18
C GLY A 498 -1.76 -8.11 -2.13
N TRP A 499 -1.55 -7.25 -3.14
CA TRP A 499 -0.36 -7.32 -3.98
C TRP A 499 0.89 -6.89 -3.21
N ILE A 500 2.00 -7.60 -3.45
CA ILE A 500 3.33 -7.35 -2.87
C ILE A 500 4.34 -7.24 -4.02
N ASN A 501 5.31 -6.35 -3.88
CA ASN A 501 6.43 -6.22 -4.82
C ASN A 501 7.44 -7.38 -4.67
N GLU A 502 7.11 -8.54 -5.24
CA GLU A 502 7.96 -9.75 -5.20
C GLU A 502 9.31 -9.57 -5.91
N ALA A 503 9.40 -8.73 -6.95
CA ALA A 503 10.67 -8.40 -7.60
C ALA A 503 11.68 -7.75 -6.63
N LYS A 504 11.18 -7.01 -5.63
CA LYS A 504 11.97 -6.44 -4.54
C LYS A 504 11.80 -7.23 -3.23
N ARG A 505 11.47 -8.53 -3.23
CA ARG A 505 11.25 -9.35 -2.00
C ARG A 505 12.41 -9.31 -1.00
N ASN A 506 13.63 -9.32 -1.51
CA ASN A 506 14.86 -9.32 -0.70
C ASN A 506 15.38 -7.90 -0.38
N ASP A 507 14.72 -6.85 -0.87
CA ASP A 507 15.05 -5.47 -0.51
C ASP A 507 14.64 -5.17 0.94
N ARG A 508 15.52 -4.46 1.67
CA ARG A 508 15.29 -4.19 3.10
C ARG A 508 14.11 -3.23 3.31
N PHE A 509 13.87 -2.27 2.41
CA PHE A 509 12.72 -1.37 2.55
C PHE A 509 11.40 -2.10 2.33
N ASN A 510 11.34 -3.02 1.37
CA ASN A 510 10.17 -3.89 1.19
C ASN A 510 9.92 -4.76 2.43
N GLN A 511 10.97 -5.36 3.01
CA GLN A 511 10.85 -6.12 4.26
C GLN A 511 10.32 -5.27 5.43
N ILE A 512 10.84 -4.04 5.58
CA ILE A 512 10.36 -3.06 6.56
C ILE A 512 8.89 -2.72 6.30
N ALA A 513 8.48 -2.50 5.04
CA ALA A 513 7.11 -2.18 4.67
C ALA A 513 6.12 -3.31 5.03
N GLN A 514 6.41 -4.58 4.65
CA GLN A 514 5.52 -5.69 5.02
C GLN A 514 5.46 -5.92 6.54
N ALA A 515 6.59 -5.76 7.24
CA ALA A 515 6.62 -5.87 8.69
C ALA A 515 5.88 -4.73 9.40
N PHE A 516 5.92 -3.52 8.85
CA PHE A 516 5.17 -2.37 9.33
C PHE A 516 3.66 -2.57 9.19
N SER A 517 3.20 -2.99 8.00
CA SER A 517 1.80 -3.36 7.76
C SER A 517 1.33 -4.39 8.79
N HIS A 518 2.06 -5.50 8.94
CA HIS A 518 1.75 -6.54 9.93
C HIS A 518 1.72 -6.01 11.38
N PHE A 519 2.70 -5.18 11.76
CA PHE A 519 2.76 -4.54 13.08
C PHE A 519 1.51 -3.70 13.36
N THR A 520 0.99 -2.94 12.40
CA THR A 520 -0.20 -2.09 12.62
C THR A 520 -1.44 -2.90 12.99
N PHE A 521 -1.59 -4.12 12.44
CA PHE A 521 -2.68 -5.04 12.77
C PHE A 521 -2.55 -5.62 14.18
N GLU A 522 -1.37 -6.13 14.55
CA GLU A 522 -1.12 -6.66 15.90
C GLU A 522 -1.22 -5.54 16.97
N ARG A 523 -0.60 -4.37 16.73
CA ARG A 523 -0.59 -3.22 17.65
C ARG A 523 -1.96 -2.59 17.88
N SER A 524 -2.84 -2.67 16.88
CA SER A 524 -4.23 -2.18 17.00
C SER A 524 -5.21 -3.21 17.56
N GLN A 525 -4.77 -4.43 17.85
CA GLN A 525 -5.61 -5.59 18.22
C GLN A 525 -6.64 -5.92 17.13
N GLY A 526 -6.18 -5.96 15.87
CA GLY A 526 -6.97 -6.34 14.71
C GLY A 526 -8.01 -5.32 14.24
N ARG A 527 -7.91 -4.07 14.71
CA ARG A 527 -8.82 -2.97 14.36
C ARG A 527 -8.41 -2.20 13.12
N PHE A 528 -7.11 -2.05 12.88
CA PHE A 528 -6.53 -1.27 11.78
C PHE A 528 -5.44 -2.08 11.05
N LEU A 529 -5.33 -1.90 9.74
CA LEU A 529 -4.19 -2.37 8.95
C LEU A 529 -3.77 -1.25 7.99
N VAL A 530 -2.51 -0.82 8.06
CA VAL A 530 -1.93 0.14 7.12
C VAL A 530 -1.34 -0.61 5.92
N CYS A 531 -1.68 -0.18 4.72
CA CYS A 531 -1.29 -0.77 3.45
C CYS A 531 -1.14 0.33 2.38
N ASP A 532 -1.01 -0.06 1.10
CA ASP A 532 -0.67 0.84 -0.01
C ASP A 532 0.64 1.61 0.24
N LEU A 533 1.63 0.90 0.78
CA LEU A 533 2.92 1.48 1.18
C LEU A 533 3.75 1.80 -0.07
N GLN A 534 3.94 3.10 -0.33
CA GLN A 534 4.58 3.63 -1.52
C GLN A 534 5.33 4.93 -1.24
N GLY A 535 6.43 5.17 -1.96
CA GLY A 535 7.28 6.34 -1.75
C GLY A 535 8.72 6.09 -2.21
N VAL A 536 9.68 6.76 -1.56
CA VAL A 536 11.11 6.67 -1.90
C VAL A 536 11.87 6.13 -0.69
N GLY A 537 12.25 4.84 -0.75
CA GLY A 537 12.90 4.15 0.36
C GLY A 537 12.03 4.14 1.62
N CYS A 538 12.55 4.64 2.74
CA CYS A 538 11.79 4.79 3.97
C CYS A 538 10.79 5.97 4.00
N SER A 539 10.83 6.89 3.02
CA SER A 539 9.95 8.07 2.98
C SER A 539 8.69 7.78 2.18
N LEU A 540 7.59 7.49 2.86
CA LEU A 540 6.31 7.06 2.29
C LEU A 540 5.27 8.20 2.21
N THR A 541 4.32 8.06 1.28
CA THR A 541 3.18 8.98 1.12
C THR A 541 1.93 8.24 0.63
N ASP A 542 0.77 8.89 0.70
CA ASP A 542 -0.52 8.38 0.21
C ASP A 542 -0.87 6.93 0.69
N PRO A 543 -0.76 6.58 1.99
CA PRO A 543 -1.09 5.24 2.48
C PRO A 543 -2.62 4.99 2.57
N ALA A 544 -3.01 3.72 2.57
CA ALA A 544 -4.38 3.28 2.85
C ALA A 544 -4.51 2.65 4.24
N ILE A 545 -5.70 2.77 4.84
CA ILE A 545 -6.06 2.10 6.10
C ILE A 545 -7.30 1.24 5.86
N HIS A 546 -7.22 -0.03 6.28
CA HIS A 546 -8.38 -0.90 6.44
C HIS A 546 -8.81 -0.92 7.91
N THR A 547 -10.12 -0.94 8.17
CA THR A 547 -10.69 -0.89 9.53
C THR A 547 -11.98 -1.70 9.64
N ARG A 548 -12.21 -2.37 10.79
CA ARG A 548 -13.50 -3.07 11.06
C ARG A 548 -14.66 -2.09 11.26
N ASP A 549 -14.36 -0.91 11.79
CA ASP A 549 -15.34 0.15 12.00
C ASP A 549 -15.55 0.90 10.69
N ALA A 550 -16.79 0.84 10.17
CA ALA A 550 -17.19 1.42 8.90
C ALA A 550 -17.42 2.95 8.96
N GLU A 551 -17.47 3.55 10.14
CA GLU A 551 -17.55 5.02 10.29
C GLU A 551 -16.17 5.68 10.38
N ARG A 552 -15.11 4.91 10.67
CA ARG A 552 -13.71 5.37 10.67
C ARG A 552 -13.21 5.56 9.23
N PHE A 553 -12.64 6.73 8.95
CA PHE A 553 -12.09 7.08 7.63
C PHE A 553 -13.07 6.81 6.47
N LYS A 554 -14.37 7.06 6.72
CA LYS A 554 -15.49 6.70 5.85
C LYS A 554 -15.46 7.39 4.48
N LEU A 555 -14.82 8.55 4.33
CA LEU A 555 -14.66 9.27 3.06
C LEU A 555 -13.49 8.75 2.21
N THR A 556 -12.67 7.82 2.71
CA THR A 556 -11.54 7.26 1.97
C THR A 556 -11.94 6.05 1.12
N ASP A 557 -11.61 6.07 -0.17
CA ASP A 557 -12.06 5.06 -1.15
C ASP A 557 -11.24 3.76 -1.11
N SER A 558 -10.07 3.79 -0.45
CA SER A 558 -9.14 2.66 -0.35
C SER A 558 -9.44 1.70 0.80
N ASN A 559 -10.36 2.03 1.70
CA ASN A 559 -10.75 1.19 2.85
C ASN A 559 -11.68 0.02 2.42
N LEU A 560 -11.12 -1.19 2.33
CA LEU A 560 -11.85 -2.44 2.04
C LEU A 560 -12.40 -3.16 3.28
N GLY A 561 -12.30 -2.56 4.47
CA GLY A 561 -12.73 -3.18 5.73
C GLY A 561 -12.03 -4.51 6.02
N GLU A 562 -12.77 -5.49 6.55
CA GLU A 562 -12.23 -6.83 6.88
C GLU A 562 -11.72 -7.61 5.67
N ASP A 563 -12.31 -7.40 4.48
CA ASP A 563 -11.83 -8.03 3.24
C ASP A 563 -10.39 -7.59 2.93
N GLY A 564 -10.04 -6.33 3.23
CA GLY A 564 -8.67 -5.81 3.13
C GLY A 564 -7.68 -6.52 4.05
N PHE A 565 -8.10 -6.94 5.25
CA PHE A 565 -7.24 -7.74 6.12
C PHE A 565 -7.00 -9.14 5.53
N LYS A 566 -8.07 -9.78 5.03
CA LYS A 566 -7.98 -11.10 4.38
C LYS A 566 -7.03 -11.05 3.18
N PHE A 567 -7.10 -10.00 2.35
CA PHE A 567 -6.18 -9.78 1.23
C PHE A 567 -4.73 -9.71 1.68
N PHE A 568 -4.39 -8.89 2.68
CA PHE A 568 -3.01 -8.79 3.18
C PHE A 568 -2.49 -10.10 3.78
N PHE A 569 -3.25 -10.74 4.67
CA PHE A 569 -2.79 -11.97 5.33
C PHE A 569 -2.76 -13.20 4.40
N SER A 570 -3.43 -13.16 3.24
CA SER A 570 -3.34 -14.23 2.23
C SER A 570 -2.00 -14.27 1.49
N THR A 571 -1.29 -13.13 1.37
CA THR A 571 0.00 -13.01 0.67
C THR A 571 1.18 -12.72 1.60
N HIS A 572 0.92 -12.15 2.78
CA HIS A 572 1.97 -11.80 3.74
C HIS A 572 2.73 -13.02 4.28
N VAL A 573 4.06 -12.95 4.22
CA VAL A 573 4.97 -13.92 4.82
C VAL A 573 5.86 -13.19 5.84
N CYS A 574 5.82 -13.64 7.09
CA CYS A 574 6.62 -13.05 8.16
C CYS A 574 8.13 -13.15 7.88
N ASN A 575 8.82 -12.01 8.02
CA ASN A 575 10.27 -11.87 7.92
C ASN A 575 10.95 -11.76 9.31
N ASP A 576 12.26 -11.53 9.31
CA ASP A 576 13.08 -11.34 10.51
C ASP A 576 12.61 -10.18 11.40
N ILE A 577 12.10 -9.09 10.80
CA ILE A 577 11.55 -7.95 11.56
C ILE A 577 10.24 -8.36 12.26
N CYS A 578 9.36 -9.10 11.58
CA CYS A 578 8.15 -9.64 12.19
C CYS A 578 8.47 -10.56 13.37
N GLN A 579 9.52 -11.38 13.24
CA GLN A 579 10.00 -12.29 14.30
C GLN A 579 10.62 -11.50 15.47
N THR A 580 11.42 -10.47 15.18
CA THR A 580 12.03 -9.58 16.18
C THR A 580 10.98 -8.82 17.00
N LEU A 581 9.89 -8.40 16.36
CA LEU A 581 8.74 -7.77 17.02
C LEU A 581 7.79 -8.78 17.72
N ALA A 582 8.03 -10.08 17.55
CA ALA A 582 7.22 -11.19 18.05
C ALA A 582 5.74 -11.09 17.66
N LEU A 583 5.46 -10.72 16.41
CA LEU A 583 4.10 -10.62 15.86
C LEU A 583 3.49 -12.02 15.73
N LYS A 584 2.21 -12.17 16.09
CA LYS A 584 1.50 -13.45 16.17
C LYS A 584 0.47 -13.63 15.05
N SER A 585 -0.12 -12.53 14.57
CA SER A 585 -1.17 -12.59 13.56
C SER A 585 -0.70 -13.24 12.25
N ASN A 586 -1.59 -14.04 11.65
CA ASN A 586 -1.29 -14.82 10.45
C ASN A 586 -2.60 -15.29 9.79
N ALA A 587 -2.50 -15.83 8.56
CA ALA A 587 -3.64 -16.29 7.76
C ALA A 587 -4.61 -17.24 8.50
N SER A 588 -4.13 -18.07 9.45
CA SER A 588 -5.00 -19.03 10.14
C SER A 588 -6.06 -18.38 11.03
N MET A 589 -5.83 -17.15 11.52
CA MET A 589 -6.81 -16.39 12.31
C MET A 589 -8.07 -16.01 11.51
N PHE A 590 -7.99 -16.03 10.18
CA PHE A 590 -9.10 -15.70 9.28
C PHE A 590 -9.81 -16.95 8.73
N ARG A 591 -9.38 -18.16 9.13
CA ARG A 591 -10.08 -19.42 8.81
C ARG A 591 -11.37 -19.53 9.65
N PRO A 592 -12.40 -20.27 9.19
CA PRO A 592 -13.53 -20.63 10.04
C PRO A 592 -13.05 -21.32 11.33
N GLY A 593 -13.45 -20.78 12.49
CA GLY A 593 -12.99 -21.25 13.80
C GLY A 593 -11.61 -20.75 14.25
N GLY A 594 -10.99 -19.81 13.52
CA GLY A 594 -9.74 -19.18 13.92
C GLY A 594 -9.90 -18.27 15.15
N GLU A 595 -9.00 -18.39 16.12
CA GLU A 595 -8.98 -17.56 17.32
C GLU A 595 -8.05 -16.35 17.14
N PHE A 596 -8.54 -15.15 17.50
CA PHE A 596 -7.74 -13.93 17.50
C PHE A 596 -7.03 -13.77 18.85
N ALA A 597 -5.72 -13.99 18.87
CA ALA A 597 -4.88 -13.83 20.06
C ALA A 597 -3.81 -12.76 19.82
N PHE A 598 -4.04 -11.56 20.37
CA PHE A 598 -3.13 -10.42 20.25
C PHE A 598 -2.18 -10.30 21.45
N ARG A 599 -1.06 -9.61 21.24
CA ARG A 599 -0.22 -9.10 22.34
C ARG A 599 -0.99 -8.07 23.20
N ALA A 600 -1.07 -8.32 24.50
CA ALA A 600 -1.69 -7.41 25.46
C ALA A 600 -0.88 -6.11 25.63
N ASP A 601 0.38 -6.24 26.07
CA ASP A 601 1.22 -5.09 26.47
C ASP A 601 2.36 -4.81 25.50
N TRP A 602 2.50 -3.56 25.08
CA TRP A 602 3.59 -3.10 24.22
C TRP A 602 4.63 -2.27 24.99
N PRO A 603 5.94 -2.36 24.66
CA PRO A 603 6.97 -1.59 25.37
C PRO A 603 6.88 -0.11 24.99
N HIS A 604 6.61 0.77 25.96
CA HIS A 604 6.62 2.21 25.72
C HIS A 604 8.06 2.74 25.58
N LEU A 605 8.41 3.25 24.40
CA LEU A 605 9.74 3.75 24.08
C LEU A 605 9.68 5.15 23.46
N ARG A 606 9.81 6.21 24.27
CA ARG A 606 9.94 7.60 23.79
C ARG A 606 11.36 7.89 23.26
N LYS A 607 11.78 7.17 22.20
CA LYS A 607 13.07 7.38 21.52
C LYS A 607 13.00 8.43 20.41
N THR A 608 11.81 8.59 19.81
CA THR A 608 11.55 9.36 18.59
C THR A 608 10.47 10.41 18.80
N THR A 609 10.50 11.46 17.99
CA THR A 609 9.49 12.52 17.89
C THR A 609 9.46 13.05 16.46
N CYS A 610 8.55 13.97 16.13
CA CYS A 610 8.53 14.67 14.84
C CYS A 610 9.27 16.02 14.91
N CYS A 611 9.87 16.42 13.80
CA CYS A 611 10.28 17.80 13.56
C CYS A 611 9.06 18.72 13.74
N SER A 612 9.23 19.79 14.52
CA SER A 612 8.14 20.67 14.92
C SER A 612 7.73 21.67 13.84
N ASN A 613 8.48 21.75 12.73
CA ASN A 613 7.94 22.31 11.49
C ASN A 613 6.83 21.39 10.97
N LYS A 614 5.56 21.83 11.06
CA LYS A 614 4.37 21.04 10.68
C LYS A 614 4.40 20.63 9.20
N LEU A 615 5.01 21.43 8.33
CA LEU A 615 5.15 21.16 6.90
C LEU A 615 6.24 20.11 6.61
N CYS A 616 7.22 19.95 7.50
CA CYS A 616 8.25 18.93 7.40
C CYS A 616 7.82 17.63 8.09
N GLY A 617 7.47 17.72 9.38
CA GLY A 617 7.03 16.60 10.22
C GLY A 617 8.04 15.44 10.38
N LYS A 618 9.25 15.50 9.82
CA LYS A 618 10.22 14.39 9.75
C LYS A 618 10.42 13.71 11.11
N ILE A 619 10.33 12.38 11.17
CA ILE A 619 10.63 11.61 12.37
C ILE A 619 12.13 11.70 12.68
N ILE A 620 12.45 12.09 13.92
CA ILE A 620 13.81 12.31 14.43
C ILE A 620 13.97 11.66 15.81
N ARG A 621 15.21 11.30 16.19
CA ARG A 621 15.53 10.80 17.52
C ARG A 621 15.63 11.96 18.52
N ILE A 622 14.99 11.85 19.68
CA ILE A 622 14.94 12.91 20.71
C ILE A 622 16.35 13.28 21.22
N SER A 623 17.27 12.32 21.22
CA SER A 623 18.67 12.47 21.62
C SER A 623 19.54 13.24 20.61
N THR A 624 19.10 13.40 19.36
CA THR A 624 19.83 14.11 18.29
C THR A 624 19.05 15.28 17.70
N ALA A 625 17.88 15.60 18.26
CA ALA A 625 17.04 16.70 17.81
C ALA A 625 17.57 18.04 18.33
N TYR A 626 17.63 19.04 17.45
CA TYR A 626 18.02 20.41 17.81
C TYR A 626 16.89 21.12 18.58
N ARG A 627 17.26 22.05 19.46
CA ARG A 627 16.36 22.81 20.36
C ARG A 627 16.85 24.25 20.46
N SER A 628 15.95 25.20 20.70
CA SER A 628 16.26 26.63 20.86
C SER A 628 15.65 27.15 22.16
N ASP A 629 16.41 27.97 22.88
CA ASP A 629 15.94 28.63 24.11
C ASP A 629 14.90 29.73 23.81
N ASP A 630 14.88 30.27 22.58
CA ASP A 630 13.86 31.21 22.12
C ASP A 630 12.50 30.53 21.89
N TYR A 631 12.48 29.20 21.68
CA TYR A 631 11.30 28.40 21.33
C TYR A 631 11.29 27.08 22.13
N PRO A 632 11.05 27.13 23.45
CA PRO A 632 10.99 25.94 24.31
C PRO A 632 9.87 24.98 23.88
N GLY A 633 10.10 23.68 24.04
CA GLY A 633 9.16 22.63 23.64
C GLY A 633 9.12 22.31 22.13
N PHE A 634 9.98 22.92 21.31
CA PHE A 634 10.12 22.62 19.88
C PHE A 634 11.39 21.80 19.59
N TYR A 635 11.23 20.78 18.74
CA TYR A 635 12.28 19.85 18.31
C TYR A 635 12.50 19.99 16.80
N TRP A 636 13.74 20.19 16.36
CA TRP A 636 14.05 20.49 14.96
C TRP A 636 14.97 19.43 14.34
N CYS A 637 14.70 19.07 13.09
CA CYS A 637 15.59 18.25 12.29
C CYS A 637 16.77 19.08 11.75
N GLU A 638 17.79 18.37 11.27
CA GLU A 638 19.03 18.89 10.69
C GLU A 638 18.82 19.84 9.49
N TYR A 639 17.67 19.76 8.79
CA TYR A 639 17.32 20.65 7.67
C TYR A 639 16.51 21.88 8.08
N CYS A 640 15.65 21.77 9.10
CA CYS A 640 14.85 22.90 9.60
C CYS A 640 15.64 23.78 10.58
N TRP A 641 16.57 23.19 11.33
CA TRP A 641 17.36 23.92 12.33
C TRP A 641 18.17 25.09 11.74
N PRO A 642 18.91 24.94 10.63
CA PRO A 642 19.65 26.05 10.02
C PRO A 642 18.73 27.21 9.61
N GLN A 643 17.56 26.93 9.03
CA GLN A 643 16.58 27.94 8.60
C GLN A 643 15.98 28.72 9.78
N LEU A 644 15.73 28.06 10.92
CA LEU A 644 15.30 28.73 12.15
C LEU A 644 16.36 29.72 12.67
N ALA A 645 17.64 29.32 12.62
CA ALA A 645 18.77 30.09 13.13
C ALA A 645 19.17 31.24 12.20
N SER A 646 19.26 31.00 10.88
CA SER A 646 19.63 32.01 9.88
C SER A 646 18.48 32.97 9.54
N GLY A 647 17.24 32.51 9.64
CA GLY A 647 16.04 33.27 9.28
C GLY A 647 15.63 34.38 10.25
N LYS A 648 16.40 34.64 11.32
CA LYS A 648 16.09 35.72 12.28
C LYS A 648 16.31 37.11 11.66
N GLN A 649 15.22 37.83 11.42
CA GLN A 649 15.19 39.18 10.87
C GLN A 649 14.88 40.23 11.94
N LYS A 650 15.35 41.47 11.75
CA LYS A 650 14.94 42.64 12.54
C LYS A 650 13.73 43.29 11.89
N TRP A 651 12.61 43.35 12.61
CA TRP A 651 11.37 43.98 12.17
C TRP A 651 11.05 45.20 13.06
N LEU A 652 10.24 46.13 12.55
CA LEU A 652 9.85 47.36 13.24
C LEU A 652 8.33 47.34 13.48
N CYS A 653 7.92 47.62 14.71
CA CYS A 653 6.54 47.90 15.09
C CYS A 653 6.38 49.42 15.26
N LEU A 654 5.25 49.95 14.80
CA LEU A 654 4.86 51.35 14.97
C LEU A 654 3.49 51.38 15.65
N GLU A 655 3.43 52.00 16.82
CA GLU A 655 2.19 52.35 17.50
C GLU A 655 2.36 53.78 18.05
N SER A 656 1.26 54.51 18.20
CA SER A 656 1.27 55.84 18.82
C SER A 656 0.80 55.70 20.27
N ASP A 657 1.64 56.10 21.23
CA ASP A 657 1.20 56.21 22.63
C ASP A 657 0.07 57.25 22.73
N GLU A 658 -1.05 56.84 23.33
CA GLU A 658 -2.26 57.68 23.44
C GLU A 658 -2.06 58.92 24.33
N SER A 659 -0.93 59.01 25.06
CA SER A 659 -0.66 60.07 26.05
C SER A 659 0.19 61.25 25.55
N ASP A 660 1.11 61.08 24.59
CA ASP A 660 2.08 62.13 24.22
C ASP A 660 2.36 62.32 22.72
N GLY A 661 1.76 61.53 21.82
CA GLY A 661 1.77 61.80 20.38
C GLY A 661 3.10 61.60 19.63
N ASP A 662 4.17 61.20 20.32
CA ASP A 662 5.43 60.76 19.71
C ASP A 662 5.31 59.33 19.15
N GLU A 663 5.79 59.12 17.92
CA GLU A 663 5.81 57.81 17.26
C GLU A 663 6.97 56.95 17.79
N LEU A 664 6.69 56.05 18.73
CA LEU A 664 7.67 55.07 19.22
C LEU A 664 7.85 53.92 18.23
N ILE A 665 9.11 53.71 17.82
CA ILE A 665 9.51 52.64 16.89
C ILE A 665 10.14 51.50 17.68
N HIS A 666 9.41 50.39 17.85
CA HIS A 666 9.93 49.23 18.59
C HIS A 666 10.62 48.27 17.60
N GLU A 667 11.95 48.11 17.73
CA GLU A 667 12.72 47.11 16.98
C GLU A 667 12.67 45.76 17.70
N PHE A 668 12.20 44.71 17.00
CA PHE A 668 12.17 43.35 17.55
C PHE A 668 12.74 42.34 16.55
N LYS A 669 13.29 41.23 17.07
CA LYS A 669 13.77 40.12 16.24
C LYS A 669 12.67 39.08 16.09
N ILE A 670 12.52 38.54 14.89
CA ILE A 670 11.52 37.53 14.55
C ILE A 670 12.11 36.53 13.55
N SER A 671 11.72 35.25 13.62
CA SER A 671 12.02 34.27 12.57
C SER A 671 10.75 34.01 11.76
N PRO A 672 10.60 34.54 10.53
CA PRO A 672 9.42 34.27 9.70
C PRO A 672 9.23 32.77 9.42
N PHE A 673 10.34 32.04 9.28
CA PHE A 673 10.35 30.59 9.16
C PHE A 673 9.69 29.89 10.36
N PHE A 674 9.88 30.37 11.60
CA PHE A 674 9.20 29.79 12.77
C PHE A 674 7.68 29.82 12.60
N TYR A 675 7.11 31.00 12.33
CA TYR A 675 5.65 31.16 12.19
C TYR A 675 5.12 30.37 10.99
N GLU A 676 5.80 30.42 9.85
CA GLU A 676 5.42 29.66 8.65
C GLU A 676 5.44 28.14 8.92
N SER A 677 6.44 27.66 9.66
CA SER A 677 6.55 26.26 10.08
C SER A 677 5.42 25.80 11.01
N GLN A 678 4.73 26.75 11.66
CA GLN A 678 3.52 26.49 12.46
C GLN A 678 2.22 26.74 11.68
N GLY A 679 2.30 27.01 10.38
CA GLY A 679 1.17 27.31 9.50
C GLY A 679 0.62 28.74 9.67
N ARG A 680 1.42 29.69 10.16
CA ARG A 680 0.98 31.04 10.51
C ARG A 680 1.76 32.12 9.76
N ARG A 681 1.12 33.27 9.53
CA ARG A 681 1.84 34.49 9.15
C ARG A 681 2.69 35.00 10.31
N ALA A 682 3.89 35.49 10.02
CA ALA A 682 4.74 36.13 11.00
C ALA A 682 4.10 37.46 11.50
N PRO A 683 3.89 37.64 12.82
CA PRO A 683 3.26 38.84 13.37
C PRO A 683 4.05 40.12 13.08
N ARG A 684 3.33 41.17 12.68
CA ARG A 684 3.89 42.49 12.36
C ARG A 684 4.13 43.37 13.59
N LYS A 685 3.42 43.09 14.70
CA LYS A 685 3.58 43.81 15.97
C LYS A 685 4.66 43.17 16.86
N CYS A 686 5.32 44.00 17.67
CA CYS A 686 6.24 43.54 18.71
C CYS A 686 5.47 42.85 19.85
N PRO A 687 6.12 42.03 20.71
CA PRO A 687 5.43 41.28 21.78
C PRO A 687 4.64 42.15 22.77
N GLU A 688 5.06 43.39 23.00
CA GLU A 688 4.41 44.36 23.90
C GLU A 688 3.07 44.89 23.33
N HIS A 689 2.94 44.95 22.00
CA HIS A 689 1.75 45.44 21.30
C HIS A 689 0.91 44.31 20.67
N ARG A 690 1.23 43.06 20.96
CA ARG A 690 0.41 41.89 20.65
C ARG A 690 -0.64 41.70 21.74
N SER A 691 -1.81 41.19 21.34
CA SER A 691 -2.79 40.72 22.31
C SER A 691 -2.20 39.59 23.18
N GLU A 692 -2.70 39.42 24.41
CA GLU A 692 -2.28 38.31 25.29
C GLU A 692 -2.40 36.95 24.60
N TYR A 693 -3.44 36.78 23.78
CA TYR A 693 -3.61 35.61 22.91
C TYR A 693 -2.44 35.43 21.93
N GLU A 694 -2.11 36.44 21.12
CA GLU A 694 -0.98 36.38 20.18
C GLU A 694 0.37 36.15 20.86
N SER A 695 0.55 36.64 22.09
CA SER A 695 1.77 36.45 22.89
C SER A 695 1.83 35.09 23.59
N SER A 696 0.68 34.51 23.98
CA SER A 696 0.61 33.13 24.51
C SER A 696 1.01 32.10 23.45
N LEU A 697 0.69 32.36 22.18
CA LEU A 697 0.91 31.45 21.06
C LEU A 697 2.40 31.18 20.72
N ASP A 698 3.31 32.01 21.22
CA ASP A 698 4.77 31.81 21.11
C ASP A 698 5.32 30.90 22.22
N ARG A 699 4.54 30.62 23.28
CA ARG A 699 4.94 29.82 24.45
C ARG A 699 4.15 28.51 24.48
N ARG A 700 4.83 27.39 24.71
CA ARG A 700 4.17 26.06 24.73
C ARG A 700 3.92 25.50 26.13
N ASP A 701 4.25 26.27 27.17
CA ASP A 701 4.47 25.74 28.53
C ASP A 701 3.22 25.68 29.43
N GLU A 702 2.04 26.12 28.96
CA GLU A 702 0.81 26.18 29.79
C GLU A 702 -0.23 25.07 29.51
N LEU A 703 0.04 24.14 28.61
CA LEU A 703 -0.82 22.97 28.34
C LEU A 703 -0.11 21.64 28.63
N VAL A 704 0.41 21.52 29.86
CA VAL A 704 0.66 20.20 30.45
C VAL A 704 -0.69 19.59 30.79
N ILE A 705 -1.17 18.71 29.92
CA ILE A 705 -2.41 17.94 30.09
C ILE A 705 -2.34 17.20 31.43
N GLU A 706 -3.27 17.51 32.34
CA GLU A 706 -3.57 16.68 33.53
C GLU A 706 -3.79 15.23 33.09
N GLU A 707 -3.31 14.26 33.89
CA GLU A 707 -3.36 12.85 33.52
C GLU A 707 -4.78 12.44 33.09
N ALA A 708 -4.93 12.08 31.82
CA ALA A 708 -6.23 11.78 31.24
C ALA A 708 -6.92 10.68 32.07
N PRO A 709 -8.19 10.89 32.49
CA PRO A 709 -8.85 10.03 33.47
C PRO A 709 -8.91 8.58 32.99
N ASP A 710 -8.90 7.66 33.96
CA ASP A 710 -8.85 6.22 33.70
C ASP A 710 -10.00 5.74 32.81
N VAL A 711 -9.71 5.63 31.51
CA VAL A 711 -10.53 4.84 30.59
C VAL A 711 -10.34 3.38 30.96
N VAL A 712 -11.27 2.88 31.78
CA VAL A 712 -11.40 1.48 32.18
C VAL A 712 -11.29 0.59 30.94
N PRO A 713 -10.44 -0.47 30.97
CA PRO A 713 -10.39 -1.42 29.88
C PRO A 713 -11.79 -2.01 29.63
N LEU A 714 -12.31 -1.87 28.41
CA LEU A 714 -13.56 -2.50 28.03
C LEU A 714 -13.39 -4.02 28.06
N SER A 715 -13.79 -4.62 29.19
CA SER A 715 -13.94 -6.06 29.32
C SER A 715 -14.86 -6.59 28.22
N PRO A 716 -14.56 -7.74 27.59
CA PRO A 716 -15.39 -8.29 26.53
C PRO A 716 -16.78 -8.60 27.08
N SER A 717 -17.78 -7.82 26.65
CA SER A 717 -19.18 -8.09 26.99
C SER A 717 -19.65 -9.33 26.24
N SER A 718 -19.95 -10.38 27.00
CA SER A 718 -20.60 -11.58 26.49
C SER A 718 -21.94 -11.20 25.85
N GLN A 719 -22.06 -11.31 24.53
CA GLN A 719 -23.33 -11.08 23.86
C GLN A 719 -24.33 -12.17 24.26
N ALA A 720 -25.38 -11.75 24.97
CA ALA A 720 -26.51 -12.60 25.28
C ALA A 720 -27.29 -12.95 24.00
N SER A 721 -27.77 -14.19 23.94
CA SER A 721 -28.63 -14.68 22.88
C SER A 721 -30.02 -14.01 22.93
N HIS A 722 -30.38 -13.30 21.85
CA HIS A 722 -31.76 -12.89 21.61
C HIS A 722 -32.38 -13.73 20.48
N THR A 723 -33.15 -14.75 20.87
CA THR A 723 -34.22 -15.30 20.02
C THR A 723 -35.52 -14.53 20.26
N PRO A 724 -36.33 -14.27 19.23
CA PRO A 724 -37.51 -13.41 19.35
C PRO A 724 -38.70 -14.12 20.02
N ASN A 725 -39.42 -13.35 20.83
CA ASN A 725 -40.57 -13.82 21.60
C ASN A 725 -41.82 -13.94 20.71
N THR A 726 -42.53 -15.07 20.79
CA THR A 726 -43.94 -15.18 20.38
C THR A 726 -44.77 -15.74 21.55
N SER A 727 -46.08 -15.51 21.51
CA SER A 727 -46.90 -15.22 22.70
C SER A 727 -47.67 -16.47 23.24
N PRO A 728 -48.49 -16.38 24.31
CA PRO A 728 -48.45 -17.39 25.39
C PRO A 728 -49.69 -18.31 25.50
N THR A 729 -49.58 -19.41 26.26
CA THR A 729 -50.55 -19.86 27.30
C THR A 729 -50.02 -21.10 28.08
N PRO A 730 -50.55 -21.44 29.28
CA PRO A 730 -49.79 -22.19 30.30
C PRO A 730 -50.34 -23.59 30.66
N ALA A 731 -49.50 -24.42 31.31
CA ALA A 731 -49.96 -25.46 32.26
C ALA A 731 -48.84 -25.95 33.21
N ALA A 732 -49.20 -26.17 34.49
CA ALA A 732 -48.72 -27.23 35.41
C ALA A 732 -47.18 -27.41 35.63
N SER A 733 -46.64 -27.09 36.83
CA SER A 733 -46.47 -28.01 38.00
C SER A 733 -45.43 -29.14 37.79
N ALA A 734 -44.51 -29.50 38.70
CA ALA A 734 -44.29 -29.11 40.10
C ALA A 734 -42.82 -29.37 40.53
N ALA A 735 -42.54 -29.15 41.82
CA ALA A 735 -41.50 -29.69 42.72
C ALA A 735 -40.55 -30.83 42.21
N THR A 736 -39.32 -31.04 42.71
CA THR A 736 -38.83 -30.80 44.09
C THR A 736 -37.29 -30.79 44.19
N ALA A 737 -36.81 -30.27 45.32
CA ALA A 737 -35.48 -30.28 45.95
C ALA A 737 -34.45 -31.42 45.67
N ALA A 738 -33.17 -30.98 45.65
CA ALA A 738 -32.02 -31.48 46.45
C ALA A 738 -31.47 -32.92 46.18
N THR A 739 -30.25 -33.32 46.59
CA THR A 739 -29.32 -32.84 47.64
C THR A 739 -27.85 -33.13 47.27
N LEU A 740 -26.89 -32.51 47.98
CA LEU A 740 -25.44 -32.78 47.93
C LEU A 740 -25.07 -34.25 48.26
N ALA A 741 -23.91 -34.70 47.74
CA ALA A 741 -22.91 -35.46 48.51
C ALA A 741 -21.52 -35.53 47.82
N THR A 742 -20.52 -34.89 48.43
CA THR A 742 -19.11 -35.36 48.47
C THR A 742 -19.00 -36.45 49.59
N PRO A 743 -17.88 -37.21 49.83
CA PRO A 743 -16.48 -36.76 49.74
C PRO A 743 -15.37 -37.85 49.52
N THR A 744 -14.14 -37.45 49.88
CA THR A 744 -12.97 -38.25 50.33
C THR A 744 -12.09 -39.00 49.31
N SER A 745 -10.84 -38.52 49.22
CA SER A 745 -9.61 -39.29 48.96
C SER A 745 -9.13 -39.98 50.28
N PRO A 746 -8.12 -40.88 50.28
CA PRO A 746 -6.71 -40.40 50.36
C PRO A 746 -5.59 -41.35 49.84
N SER A 747 -4.35 -40.85 49.95
CA SER A 747 -3.07 -41.55 50.24
C SER A 747 -2.18 -42.06 49.09
N ALA A 748 -0.87 -42.13 49.40
CA ALA A 748 0.27 -42.29 48.50
C ALA A 748 1.39 -43.15 49.15
N ILE A 749 2.37 -43.60 48.35
CA ILE A 749 3.70 -44.17 48.69
C ILE A 749 4.49 -44.16 47.35
N ALA A 750 5.61 -43.44 47.15
CA ALA A 750 7.03 -43.73 47.52
C ALA A 750 7.60 -45.02 46.85
N THR A 751 8.86 -45.17 46.41
CA THR A 751 10.14 -44.53 46.80
C THR A 751 11.29 -44.78 45.77
N THR A 752 12.27 -43.84 45.60
CA THR A 752 13.73 -44.01 45.25
C THR A 752 14.18 -44.81 43.99
N THR A 753 15.32 -44.60 43.29
CA THR A 753 16.72 -44.11 43.56
C THR A 753 17.25 -43.27 42.36
N GLY A 754 18.20 -42.30 42.41
CA GLY A 754 19.66 -42.39 42.68
C GLY A 754 20.52 -42.50 41.37
N VAL A 755 21.77 -42.02 41.20
CA VAL A 755 22.75 -41.22 42.00
C VAL A 755 23.85 -40.55 41.08
N LYS A 756 24.10 -39.24 41.25
CA LYS A 756 25.34 -38.39 41.09
C LYS A 756 26.34 -38.44 39.88
N ASN A 757 26.66 -37.23 39.38
CA ASN A 757 27.96 -36.59 39.00
C ASN A 757 29.10 -37.31 38.23
N THR A 758 29.70 -36.60 37.26
CA THR A 758 31.13 -36.12 37.29
C THR A 758 31.43 -35.01 36.26
N ASN A 759 32.62 -34.39 36.37
CA ASN A 759 33.04 -33.13 35.72
C ASN A 759 33.69 -33.27 34.33
N SER A 760 33.90 -32.09 33.72
CA SER A 760 34.62 -31.74 32.48
C SER A 760 36.03 -32.31 32.24
N LEU A 761 36.44 -32.40 30.96
CA LEU A 761 37.83 -32.12 30.50
C LEU A 761 38.00 -31.98 28.95
N TRP A 762 38.40 -30.77 28.54
CA TRP A 762 39.34 -30.36 27.45
C TRP A 762 39.54 -31.15 26.12
N ALA A 763 39.18 -30.45 25.03
CA ALA A 763 40.03 -29.99 23.90
C ALA A 763 41.03 -30.91 23.15
N ARG A 764 40.89 -30.92 21.80
CA ARG A 764 41.91 -30.90 20.71
C ARG A 764 41.15 -30.83 19.36
N LEU A 765 41.62 -30.26 18.24
CA LEU A 765 42.95 -29.86 17.78
C LEU A 765 42.87 -28.65 16.82
N LYS A 766 43.86 -27.74 16.84
CA LYS A 766 44.14 -26.76 15.76
C LYS A 766 45.55 -27.04 15.24
N SER A 767 45.73 -27.17 13.92
CA SER A 767 46.94 -26.85 13.15
C SER A 767 46.75 -27.24 11.67
N ALA A 768 47.44 -26.68 10.68
CA ALA A 768 48.03 -25.35 10.54
C ALA A 768 48.57 -25.23 9.10
N THR A 769 48.22 -24.18 8.36
CA THR A 769 49.01 -23.74 7.21
C THR A 769 48.98 -22.22 7.15
N LYS A 770 50.15 -21.61 6.96
CA LYS A 770 50.42 -20.18 7.13
C LYS A 770 51.31 -19.73 5.97
N ILE A 771 51.37 -18.40 5.73
CA ILE A 771 52.31 -17.72 4.80
C ILE A 771 51.82 -17.82 3.34
N LYS A 772 51.63 -16.73 2.58
CA LYS A 772 52.53 -15.56 2.40
C LYS A 772 51.77 -14.23 2.20
N ARG A 773 52.40 -13.11 2.58
CA ARG A 773 51.96 -11.72 2.33
C ARG A 773 52.68 -11.12 1.12
N SER A 774 51.96 -10.33 0.32
CA SER A 774 52.42 -9.07 -0.32
C SER A 774 51.16 -8.34 -0.82
N SER A 775 50.76 -7.19 -0.29
CA SER A 775 51.38 -5.86 -0.43
C SER A 775 51.45 -5.38 -1.88
N SER A 776 50.47 -4.57 -2.30
CA SER A 776 50.58 -3.52 -3.32
C SER A 776 49.55 -2.42 -3.05
N LYS A 777 49.98 -1.16 -3.06
CA LYS A 777 49.16 0.06 -3.00
C LYS A 777 49.47 0.89 -4.26
N ASN A 778 48.46 1.59 -4.78
CA ASN A 778 48.57 2.67 -5.79
C ASN A 778 49.05 2.19 -7.20
N LEU A 779 48.84 2.87 -8.34
CA LEU A 779 48.35 4.23 -8.66
C LEU A 779 47.41 4.24 -9.90
N LEU A 780 46.61 5.32 -10.00
CA LEU A 780 46.22 6.13 -11.17
C LEU A 780 45.74 5.52 -12.54
N ALA A 781 44.60 6.09 -12.96
CA ALA A 781 44.31 6.72 -14.26
C ALA A 781 44.29 5.90 -15.57
N SER A 782 43.07 5.69 -16.08
CA SER A 782 42.66 6.10 -17.43
C SER A 782 41.14 6.30 -17.45
#